data_AF-A0AAV9R0Z8-F1
#
_entry.id   AF-A0AAV9R0Z8-F1
#
_cell.length_a   1.000
_cell.length_b   1.000
_cell.length_c   1.000
_cell.angle_alpha   90.00
_cell.angle_beta   90.00
_cell.angle_gamma   90.00
#
_symmetry.space_group_name_H-M   'P 1'
#
loop_
_entity.id
_entity.type
_entity.pdbx_description
1 polymer ?
#
loop_
_entity_poly.entity_id
_entity_poly.type
_entity_poly.pdbx_seq_one_letter_code
_entity_poly.pdbx_strand_id
1 'polypeptide(L)'
;MSQMFRKKLWRQIVSKVIQQKLREEREAKRAQLDGRHDYILSIVASCLGLEKSDVEDAILEDNQIDRMEQFFVANGLPHLMFYYQDPEPAEGAATASPPTQLDSHQPGNTKKVFVTDGRDVALTGVCVFFTRANTLKTITSENIHRDVNFNMLDTTEGGLLKSVEQLLSDVFIPTLRKINHGWGELASPQALGVKQEFISSLESFVSVLVGAQESLQEKVTLKECDTFDLRVLKSPADYMAAANSAETTEKIEACMKVWIKQIEQVLAESNQLRKEADDLGPRAELDHWKKRMSRFNYLLDQLKTPDVSAVLGVLLLAKSKIIKSWRELDIRITDAANEAKDNVKYLYSLEKFCDPLYNSDPVSMVDAIPGLINAIKMIHSISRYYNTSEKITSLFVKVTNQMITSCKAYITNNGSNSIWDQPQQVVTDKIKAAIRLNQEYQRCFHKTKEQQEQTPSQRKFDISEMYIFGKFDTFQRRLNKILEMFDTISTYSALQDSKIEGLETIATRFQTAEMQAKWEAIVMNLKKKHYSFLDHRRLDFDVDYEEFCKSTSELHVTDLELLIDRVNDLVEFRIDAVLQEMSVSTLCVLPEDQPVTCEEFVKTTRDLCIKQAQNLHLKSTLVEEASNELINMLMEFDHGQKEEVKAVEEISSESKTNDPFEPEGESDALSHGKHSDQQAIFRANVTLSIPNIVMVPALEEVQQALNRAVECVVSVSKGVGQWSKERISKRKMNERRMAALKQDSSESESDDGATTHRSMTDGSSSDISASVIQAIPFQARNYYKSVSENKEIVKLVSVLSTSISSTKKEVETALDRFSRYHHIWRKDREDSMQRYFWIKD
;
A
#
# COMPACT_ATOMS: atom_id res chain seq x y z
N MET A 1 58.03 -30.93 -84.32
CA MET A 1 57.76 -29.72 -83.52
C MET A 1 56.48 -28.94 -83.88
N SER A 2 55.92 -29.04 -85.09
CA SER A 2 54.78 -28.21 -85.55
C SER A 2 53.41 -28.51 -84.88
N GLN A 3 53.10 -29.76 -84.53
CA GLN A 3 51.76 -30.16 -84.05
C GLN A 3 51.51 -29.84 -82.55
N MET A 4 52.53 -29.99 -81.69
CA MET A 4 52.46 -29.61 -80.27
C MET A 4 52.36 -28.09 -80.10
N PHE A 5 53.10 -27.32 -80.91
CA PHE A 5 53.03 -25.87 -80.91
C PHE A 5 51.64 -25.38 -81.36
N ARG A 6 51.07 -26.00 -82.41
CA ARG A 6 49.69 -25.73 -82.84
C ARG A 6 48.64 -26.07 -81.78
N LYS A 7 48.73 -27.21 -81.07
CA LYS A 7 47.79 -27.54 -79.97
C LYS A 7 47.91 -26.58 -78.78
N LYS A 8 49.13 -26.11 -78.46
CA LYS A 8 49.37 -25.15 -77.37
C LYS A 8 48.88 -23.76 -77.75
N LEU A 9 49.14 -23.33 -78.98
CA LEU A 9 48.63 -22.08 -79.55
C LEU A 9 47.10 -22.11 -79.70
N TRP A 10 46.51 -23.23 -80.12
CA TRP A 10 45.05 -23.38 -80.22
C TRP A 10 44.39 -23.38 -78.84
N ARG A 11 44.98 -24.03 -77.82
CA ARG A 11 44.51 -23.90 -76.43
C ARG A 11 44.66 -22.49 -75.88
N GLN A 12 45.73 -21.77 -76.19
CA GLN A 12 45.89 -20.37 -75.82
C GLN A 12 44.90 -19.45 -76.55
N ILE A 13 44.65 -19.66 -77.84
CA ILE A 13 43.68 -18.90 -78.61
C ILE A 13 42.27 -19.19 -78.12
N VAL A 14 41.89 -20.45 -77.93
CA VAL A 14 40.58 -20.82 -77.39
C VAL A 14 40.40 -20.32 -75.95
N SER A 15 41.42 -20.41 -75.11
CA SER A 15 41.36 -19.83 -73.77
C SER A 15 41.22 -18.31 -73.82
N LYS A 16 41.93 -17.61 -74.71
CA LYS A 16 41.76 -16.17 -74.93
C LYS A 16 40.38 -15.81 -75.48
N VAL A 17 39.84 -16.60 -76.41
CA VAL A 17 38.50 -16.39 -76.99
C VAL A 17 37.42 -16.66 -75.95
N ILE A 18 37.56 -17.70 -75.12
CA ILE A 18 36.64 -17.98 -74.01
C ILE A 18 36.72 -16.86 -72.97
N GLN A 19 37.91 -16.41 -72.59
CA GLN A 19 38.06 -15.28 -71.66
C GLN A 19 37.54 -13.97 -72.22
N GLN A 20 37.73 -13.73 -73.52
CA GLN A 20 37.17 -12.57 -74.20
C GLN A 20 35.64 -12.63 -74.24
N LYS A 21 35.06 -13.78 -74.56
CA LYS A 21 33.60 -13.98 -74.56
C LYS A 21 33.00 -13.81 -73.17
N LEU A 22 33.66 -14.33 -72.13
CA LEU A 22 33.24 -14.13 -70.72
C LEU A 22 33.35 -12.66 -70.30
N ARG A 23 34.36 -11.92 -70.78
CA ARG A 23 34.50 -10.48 -70.53
C ARG A 23 33.40 -9.67 -71.23
N GLU A 24 33.14 -9.97 -72.51
CA GLU A 24 32.07 -9.34 -73.29
C GLU A 24 30.69 -9.61 -72.66
N GLU A 25 30.45 -10.84 -72.16
CA GLU A 25 29.22 -11.20 -71.44
C GLU A 25 29.10 -10.44 -70.11
N ARG A 26 30.18 -10.31 -69.34
CA ARG A 26 30.20 -9.51 -68.10
C ARG A 26 29.96 -8.02 -68.36
N GLU A 27 30.57 -7.45 -69.41
CA GLU A 27 30.35 -6.06 -69.79
C GLU A 27 28.91 -5.82 -70.27
N ALA A 28 28.32 -6.76 -71.02
CA ALA A 28 26.92 -6.70 -71.42
C ALA A 28 25.96 -6.77 -70.23
N LYS A 29 26.23 -7.63 -69.24
CA LYS A 29 25.47 -7.68 -67.97
C LYS A 29 25.65 -6.41 -67.14
N ARG A 30 26.86 -5.85 -67.10
CA ARG A 30 27.13 -4.59 -66.39
C ARG A 30 26.37 -3.41 -66.99
N ALA A 31 26.15 -3.42 -68.31
CA ALA A 31 25.32 -2.43 -69.00
C ALA A 31 23.81 -2.54 -68.69
N GLN A 32 23.35 -3.65 -68.10
CA GLN A 32 21.96 -3.81 -67.64
C GLN A 32 21.73 -3.20 -66.25
N LEU A 33 22.80 -2.95 -65.49
CA LEU A 33 22.69 -2.35 -64.16
C LEU A 33 22.27 -0.89 -64.27
N ASP A 34 21.15 -0.55 -63.64
CA ASP A 34 20.62 0.80 -63.55
C ASP A 34 20.72 1.34 -62.11
N GLY A 35 20.19 2.54 -61.87
CA GLY A 35 20.21 3.18 -60.55
C GLY A 35 19.55 2.36 -59.43
N ARG A 36 18.66 1.42 -59.74
CA ARG A 36 18.03 0.53 -58.75
C ARG A 36 19.01 -0.53 -58.25
N HIS A 37 19.75 -1.12 -59.18
CA HIS A 37 20.81 -2.08 -58.86
C HIS A 37 21.92 -1.40 -58.09
N ASP A 38 22.33 -0.22 -58.55
CA ASP A 38 23.38 0.59 -57.93
C ASP A 38 23.08 0.88 -56.45
N TYR A 39 21.83 1.24 -56.15
CA TYR A 39 21.36 1.47 -54.79
C TYR A 39 21.46 0.22 -53.90
N ILE A 40 20.95 -0.92 -54.36
CA ILE A 40 21.00 -2.19 -53.60
C ILE A 40 22.43 -2.66 -53.39
N LEU A 41 23.25 -2.69 -54.45
CA LEU A 41 24.62 -3.19 -54.38
C LEU A 41 25.51 -2.30 -53.50
N SER A 42 25.28 -0.99 -53.50
CA SER A 42 25.98 -0.06 -52.59
C SER A 42 25.66 -0.35 -51.12
N ILE A 43 24.40 -0.68 -50.80
CA ILE A 43 24.00 -1.07 -49.44
C ILE A 43 24.62 -2.40 -49.06
N VAL A 44 24.59 -3.41 -49.95
CA VAL A 44 25.22 -4.71 -49.71
C VAL A 44 26.72 -4.55 -49.44
N ALA A 45 27.42 -3.75 -50.25
CA ALA A 45 28.84 -3.44 -50.06
C ALA A 45 29.11 -2.78 -48.70
N SER A 46 28.28 -1.79 -48.33
CA SER A 46 28.39 -1.11 -47.02
C SER A 46 28.11 -2.03 -45.84
N CYS A 47 27.12 -2.92 -45.93
CA CYS A 47 26.79 -3.88 -44.86
C CYS A 47 27.87 -4.95 -44.68
N LEU A 48 28.49 -5.40 -45.78
CA LEU A 48 29.52 -6.45 -45.75
C LEU A 48 30.94 -5.91 -45.57
N GLY A 49 31.14 -4.59 -45.63
CA GLY A 49 32.48 -3.98 -45.59
C GLY A 49 33.34 -4.32 -46.81
N LEU A 50 32.72 -4.58 -47.96
CA LEU A 50 33.38 -4.95 -49.22
C LEU A 50 33.44 -3.74 -50.16
N GLU A 51 34.36 -3.75 -51.12
CA GLU A 51 34.32 -2.79 -52.22
C GLU A 51 33.12 -3.08 -53.12
N LYS A 52 32.44 -2.03 -53.57
CA LYS A 52 31.26 -2.14 -54.43
C LYS A 52 31.57 -2.87 -55.74
N SER A 53 32.77 -2.68 -56.30
CA SER A 53 33.24 -3.39 -57.49
C SER A 53 33.27 -4.90 -57.30
N ASP A 54 33.65 -5.37 -56.11
CA ASP A 54 33.71 -6.80 -55.79
C ASP A 54 32.31 -7.41 -55.68
N VAL A 55 31.37 -6.67 -55.09
CA VAL A 55 29.97 -7.08 -54.99
C VAL A 55 29.33 -7.09 -56.39
N GLU A 56 29.54 -6.06 -57.19
CA GLU A 56 29.08 -6.02 -58.59
C GLU A 56 29.61 -7.23 -59.37
N ASP A 57 30.92 -7.46 -59.34
CA ASP A 57 31.56 -8.53 -60.09
C ASP A 57 31.05 -9.92 -59.67
N ALA A 58 30.70 -10.11 -58.40
CA ALA A 58 30.11 -11.35 -57.90
C ALA A 58 28.67 -11.58 -58.42
N ILE A 59 27.88 -10.53 -58.55
CA ILE A 59 26.48 -10.61 -59.05
C ILE A 59 26.39 -10.75 -60.57
N LEU A 60 27.43 -10.33 -61.29
CA LEU A 60 27.56 -10.56 -62.73
C LEU A 60 27.80 -12.04 -63.08
N GLU A 61 28.17 -12.87 -62.09
CA GLU A 61 28.26 -14.33 -62.22
C GLU A 61 26.84 -14.96 -62.20
N ASP A 62 26.57 -15.92 -63.10
CA ASP A 62 25.28 -16.61 -63.25
C ASP A 62 24.05 -15.71 -63.55
N ASN A 63 22.84 -16.21 -63.30
CA ASN A 63 21.56 -15.52 -63.57
C ASN A 63 21.02 -14.74 -62.35
N GLN A 64 21.92 -14.16 -61.55
CA GLN A 64 21.53 -13.49 -60.30
C GLN A 64 20.82 -12.14 -60.53
N ILE A 65 21.13 -11.46 -61.63
CA ILE A 65 20.52 -10.19 -62.04
C ILE A 65 19.03 -10.37 -62.34
N ASP A 66 18.62 -11.48 -62.97
CA ASP A 66 17.21 -11.77 -63.29
C ASP A 66 16.33 -11.74 -62.04
N ARG A 67 16.88 -12.18 -60.90
CA ARG A 67 16.18 -12.19 -59.62
C ARG A 67 16.03 -10.79 -59.02
N MET A 68 17.02 -9.93 -59.22
CA MET A 68 16.92 -8.50 -58.88
C MET A 68 15.83 -7.82 -59.73
N GLU A 69 15.77 -8.12 -61.03
CA GLU A 69 14.71 -7.58 -61.89
C GLU A 69 13.31 -8.06 -61.47
N GLN A 70 13.17 -9.34 -61.12
CA GLN A 70 11.91 -9.85 -60.57
C GLN A 70 11.51 -9.16 -59.26
N PHE A 71 12.46 -8.68 -58.45
CA PHE A 71 12.15 -7.88 -57.25
C PHE A 71 11.63 -6.48 -57.60
N PHE A 72 12.05 -5.89 -58.73
CA PHE A 72 11.65 -4.54 -59.10
C PHE A 72 10.30 -4.43 -59.83
N VAL A 73 9.86 -5.50 -60.50
CA VAL A 73 8.61 -5.48 -61.30
C VAL A 73 7.35 -5.51 -60.41
N ALA A 74 6.24 -4.99 -60.90
CA ALA A 74 4.92 -5.12 -60.25
C ALA A 74 4.46 -6.60 -60.23
N ASN A 75 3.88 -7.05 -59.12
CA ASN A 75 3.63 -8.46 -58.79
C ASN A 75 4.89 -9.34 -58.79
N GLY A 76 6.05 -8.71 -58.59
CA GLY A 76 7.35 -9.35 -58.49
C GLY A 76 7.63 -9.98 -57.12
N LEU A 77 8.90 -10.25 -56.84
CA LEU A 77 9.34 -10.87 -55.59
C LEU A 77 9.14 -9.90 -54.40
N PRO A 78 8.60 -10.36 -53.26
CA PRO A 78 8.42 -9.53 -52.06
C PRO A 78 9.72 -9.28 -51.29
N HIS A 79 10.74 -10.11 -51.53
CA HIS A 79 12.04 -10.01 -50.87
C HIS A 79 13.17 -10.43 -51.81
N LEU A 80 14.38 -9.98 -51.49
CA LEU A 80 15.63 -10.28 -52.18
C LEU A 80 16.72 -10.50 -51.11
N MET A 81 17.48 -11.60 -51.18
CA MET A 81 18.50 -11.93 -50.17
C MET A 81 19.86 -12.12 -50.82
N PHE A 82 20.89 -11.56 -50.18
CA PHE A 82 22.30 -11.70 -50.54
C PHE A 82 23.02 -12.45 -49.43
N TYR A 83 23.63 -13.59 -49.74
CA TYR A 83 24.46 -14.34 -48.80
C TYR A 83 25.93 -14.04 -49.07
N TYR A 84 26.69 -13.79 -48.01
CA TYR A 84 28.15 -13.70 -48.04
C TYR A 84 28.74 -14.82 -47.20
N GLN A 85 29.07 -15.93 -47.87
CA GLN A 85 29.56 -17.16 -47.27
C GLN A 85 30.26 -18.04 -48.30
N ASP A 86 30.77 -19.20 -47.88
CA ASP A 86 31.34 -20.18 -48.79
C ASP A 86 30.21 -20.87 -49.61
N PRO A 87 30.31 -20.91 -50.96
CA PRO A 87 29.21 -21.36 -51.83
C PRO A 87 29.04 -22.89 -51.91
N GLU A 88 30.04 -23.68 -51.49
CA GLU A 88 29.86 -25.11 -51.30
C GLU A 88 29.36 -25.37 -49.87
N PRO A 89 28.21 -26.06 -49.69
CA PRO A 89 27.91 -26.62 -48.38
C PRO A 89 29.01 -27.65 -48.10
N ALA A 90 29.70 -27.48 -46.97
CA ALA A 90 30.35 -28.62 -46.36
C ALA A 90 29.27 -29.64 -46.01
N GLU A 91 28.91 -30.53 -46.94
CA GLU A 91 28.32 -31.81 -46.61
C GLU A 91 29.31 -32.51 -45.65
N GLY A 92 29.09 -32.32 -44.35
CA GLY A 92 29.90 -32.94 -43.29
C GLY A 92 30.66 -32.00 -42.34
N ALA A 93 30.43 -30.69 -42.29
CA ALA A 93 31.02 -29.85 -41.22
C ALA A 93 30.24 -29.96 -39.89
N ALA A 94 30.10 -31.18 -39.37
CA ALA A 94 30.01 -31.44 -37.94
C ALA A 94 31.29 -32.12 -37.41
N THR A 95 32.29 -32.32 -38.26
CA THR A 95 33.51 -33.08 -37.93
C THR A 95 34.73 -32.41 -38.55
N ALA A 96 35.29 -31.41 -37.88
CA ALA A 96 36.65 -30.95 -38.13
C ALA A 96 37.24 -30.32 -36.87
N SER A 97 38.27 -30.99 -36.34
CA SER A 97 39.16 -30.56 -35.25
C SER A 97 39.78 -29.17 -35.52
N PRO A 98 40.25 -28.44 -34.49
CA PRO A 98 40.96 -27.18 -34.70
C PRO A 98 42.29 -27.44 -35.42
N PRO A 99 42.71 -26.59 -36.38
CA PRO A 99 43.98 -26.78 -37.06
C PRO A 99 45.13 -26.36 -36.13
N THR A 100 46.00 -27.32 -35.83
CA THR A 100 47.33 -27.09 -35.28
C THR A 100 48.18 -26.35 -36.34
N GLN A 101 48.99 -25.40 -35.87
CA GLN A 101 49.78 -24.47 -36.67
C GLN A 101 50.71 -25.09 -37.73
N LEU A 102 50.91 -24.29 -38.79
CA LEU A 102 52.05 -24.23 -39.73
C LEU A 102 52.08 -25.25 -40.87
N ASP A 103 51.47 -24.89 -42.01
CA ASP A 103 52.24 -24.68 -43.26
C ASP A 103 51.43 -23.86 -44.28
N SER A 104 52.05 -22.80 -44.79
CA SER A 104 51.49 -21.82 -45.72
C SER A 104 51.53 -22.31 -47.17
N HIS A 105 50.41 -22.04 -47.89
CA HIS A 105 50.17 -22.13 -49.34
C HIS A 105 49.36 -23.34 -49.85
N GLN A 106 48.04 -23.28 -49.64
CA GLN A 106 47.02 -23.74 -50.60
C GLN A 106 46.07 -22.56 -50.91
N PRO A 107 45.52 -22.42 -52.13
CA PRO A 107 44.69 -21.27 -52.50
C PRO A 107 43.37 -21.33 -51.75
N GLY A 108 43.09 -20.30 -50.96
CA GLY A 108 42.06 -20.27 -49.93
C GLY A 108 40.62 -20.27 -50.45
N ASN A 109 39.76 -20.93 -49.67
CA ASN A 109 38.32 -20.73 -49.65
C ASN A 109 38.03 -19.23 -49.48
N THR A 110 37.42 -18.62 -50.48
CA THR A 110 37.06 -17.18 -50.46
C THR A 110 35.55 -17.08 -50.38
N LYS A 111 35.06 -16.47 -49.29
CA LYS A 111 33.63 -16.15 -49.13
C LYS A 111 33.16 -15.37 -50.36
N LYS A 112 32.00 -15.73 -50.91
CA LYS A 112 31.41 -15.08 -52.10
C LYS A 112 30.05 -14.48 -51.77
N VAL A 113 29.72 -13.39 -52.45
CA VAL A 113 28.39 -12.80 -52.43
C VAL A 113 27.53 -13.43 -53.52
N PHE A 114 26.34 -13.92 -53.18
CA PHE A 114 25.38 -14.41 -54.17
C PHE A 114 23.93 -14.21 -53.74
N VAL A 115 23.02 -14.14 -54.71
CA VAL A 115 21.58 -13.95 -54.50
C VAL A 115 20.87 -15.30 -54.34
N THR A 116 19.99 -15.41 -53.34
CA THR A 116 19.20 -16.61 -53.06
C THR A 116 17.78 -16.28 -52.55
N ASP A 117 16.88 -17.26 -52.52
CA ASP A 117 15.62 -17.20 -51.73
C ASP A 117 15.75 -17.79 -50.33
N GLY A 118 16.92 -18.33 -49.98
CA GLY A 118 17.15 -18.99 -48.71
C GLY A 118 16.44 -20.34 -48.56
N ARG A 119 15.97 -20.96 -49.66
CA ARG A 119 15.41 -22.32 -49.63
C ARG A 119 16.42 -23.40 -49.96
N ASP A 120 17.28 -23.13 -50.93
CA ASP A 120 18.19 -24.13 -51.50
C ASP A 120 19.56 -24.16 -50.81
N VAL A 121 19.93 -23.08 -50.10
CA VAL A 121 21.24 -22.93 -49.46
C VAL A 121 21.07 -22.54 -47.99
N ALA A 122 21.72 -23.27 -47.08
CA ALA A 122 21.71 -22.95 -45.65
C ALA A 122 22.57 -21.70 -45.36
N LEU A 123 22.08 -20.80 -44.51
CA LEU A 123 22.79 -19.60 -44.09
C LEU A 123 23.84 -19.93 -43.02
N THR A 124 25.12 -19.67 -43.33
CA THR A 124 26.28 -19.88 -42.44
C THR A 124 27.15 -18.65 -42.27
N GLY A 125 27.00 -17.65 -43.15
CA GLY A 125 27.71 -16.37 -43.09
C GLY A 125 26.80 -15.20 -42.79
N VAL A 126 26.94 -14.14 -43.59
CA VAL A 126 26.13 -12.92 -43.43
C VAL A 126 25.03 -12.89 -44.49
N CYS A 127 23.80 -12.57 -44.08
CA CYS A 127 22.68 -12.32 -44.99
C CYS A 127 22.31 -10.84 -44.97
N VAL A 128 22.30 -10.19 -46.14
CA VAL A 128 21.69 -8.88 -46.34
C VAL A 128 20.42 -9.08 -47.14
N PHE A 129 19.27 -8.71 -46.58
CA PHE A 129 17.99 -8.92 -47.25
C PHE A 129 17.20 -7.62 -47.39
N PHE A 130 16.47 -7.53 -48.49
CA PHE A 130 15.63 -6.41 -48.87
C PHE A 130 14.18 -6.90 -48.93
N THR A 131 13.26 -6.07 -48.46
CA THR A 131 11.82 -6.33 -48.44
C THR A 131 11.07 -5.12 -48.97
N ARG A 132 9.92 -5.35 -49.61
CA ARG A 132 9.03 -4.29 -50.08
C ARG A 132 7.64 -4.50 -49.51
N ALA A 133 7.04 -3.43 -48.96
CA ALA A 133 5.74 -3.52 -48.29
C ALA A 133 4.57 -3.73 -49.25
N ASN A 134 4.70 -3.30 -50.51
CA ASN A 134 3.66 -3.42 -51.52
C ASN A 134 4.19 -4.07 -52.80
N THR A 135 3.76 -5.31 -53.07
CA THR A 135 4.13 -6.06 -54.28
C THR A 135 3.41 -5.59 -55.54
N LEU A 136 2.35 -4.79 -55.43
CA LEU A 136 1.57 -4.32 -56.59
C LEU A 136 2.22 -3.13 -57.33
N LYS A 137 3.14 -2.42 -56.68
CA LYS A 137 3.77 -1.19 -57.22
C LYS A 137 5.17 -1.46 -57.76
N THR A 138 5.53 -1.01 -58.97
CA THR A 138 6.89 -1.21 -59.47
C THR A 138 7.93 -0.41 -58.68
N ILE A 139 9.12 -0.98 -58.46
CA ILE A 139 10.26 -0.28 -57.86
C ILE A 139 11.04 0.44 -58.97
N THR A 140 11.23 1.74 -58.79
CA THR A 140 11.92 2.67 -59.70
C THR A 140 13.08 3.33 -58.94
N SER A 141 14.05 3.88 -59.65
CA SER A 141 15.17 4.60 -59.03
C SER A 141 14.73 5.76 -58.13
N GLU A 142 13.54 6.34 -58.39
CA GLU A 142 12.99 7.42 -57.58
C GLU A 142 12.30 6.94 -56.30
N ASN A 143 11.71 5.74 -56.29
CA ASN A 143 10.93 5.26 -55.14
C ASN A 143 11.67 4.23 -54.28
N ILE A 144 12.78 3.67 -54.76
CA ILE A 144 13.48 2.56 -54.10
C ILE A 144 13.86 2.87 -52.66
N HIS A 145 14.31 4.09 -52.37
CA HIS A 145 14.70 4.52 -51.02
C HIS A 145 13.54 4.66 -50.03
N ARG A 146 12.28 4.68 -50.51
CA ARG A 146 11.07 4.78 -49.68
C ARG A 146 10.33 3.45 -49.55
N ASP A 147 10.32 2.68 -50.65
CA ASP A 147 9.47 1.50 -50.78
C ASP A 147 10.23 0.19 -50.45
N VAL A 148 11.57 0.23 -50.38
CA VAL A 148 12.42 -0.92 -50.06
C VAL A 148 13.09 -0.72 -48.69
N ASN A 149 12.85 -1.67 -47.79
CA ASN A 149 13.53 -1.77 -46.51
C ASN A 149 14.61 -2.83 -46.58
N PHE A 150 15.72 -2.66 -45.86
CA PHE A 150 16.76 -3.66 -45.77
C PHE A 150 17.11 -4.00 -44.33
N ASN A 151 17.70 -5.17 -44.13
CA ASN A 151 18.28 -5.58 -42.86
C ASN A 151 19.45 -6.54 -43.08
N MET A 152 20.23 -6.73 -42.02
CA MET A 152 21.40 -7.60 -42.03
C MET A 152 21.30 -8.60 -40.88
N LEU A 153 21.57 -9.87 -41.17
CA LEU A 153 21.70 -10.93 -40.18
C LEU A 153 23.09 -11.53 -40.29
N ASP A 154 23.89 -11.34 -39.25
CA ASP A 154 25.19 -11.99 -39.14
C ASP A 154 25.06 -13.29 -38.34
N THR A 155 25.20 -14.44 -39.01
CA THR A 155 25.07 -15.76 -38.38
C THR A 155 26.40 -16.38 -37.98
N THR A 156 27.52 -15.67 -38.18
CA THR A 156 28.86 -16.20 -37.92
C THR A 156 29.10 -16.46 -36.42
N GLU A 157 28.55 -15.62 -35.54
CA GLU A 157 28.75 -15.70 -34.09
C GLU A 157 27.54 -16.27 -33.32
N GLY A 158 27.00 -17.42 -33.75
CA GLY A 158 25.99 -18.16 -32.99
C GLY A 158 24.79 -18.68 -33.78
N GLY A 159 24.83 -18.58 -35.11
CA GLY A 159 23.80 -19.10 -36.00
C GLY A 159 22.56 -18.21 -36.08
N LEU A 160 21.63 -18.58 -36.97
CA LEU A 160 20.45 -17.78 -37.32
C LEU A 160 19.58 -17.37 -36.12
N LEU A 161 19.36 -18.27 -35.15
CA LEU A 161 18.49 -17.99 -34.01
C LEU A 161 19.02 -16.83 -33.16
N LYS A 162 20.34 -16.79 -32.90
CA LYS A 162 20.98 -15.72 -32.14
C LYS A 162 20.88 -14.39 -32.88
N SER A 163 21.11 -14.39 -34.19
CA SER A 163 21.08 -13.17 -35.00
C SER A 163 19.67 -12.56 -35.01
N VAL A 164 18.63 -13.38 -35.09
CA VAL A 164 17.23 -12.93 -35.04
C VAL A 164 16.85 -12.45 -33.64
N GLU A 165 17.31 -13.14 -32.60
CA GLU A 165 17.14 -12.77 -31.20
C GLU A 165 17.73 -11.37 -30.93
N GLN A 166 19.00 -11.15 -31.28
CA GLN A 166 19.68 -9.87 -31.14
C GLN A 166 18.98 -8.76 -31.93
N LEU A 167 18.56 -9.03 -33.17
CA LEU A 167 17.84 -8.05 -33.97
C LEU A 167 16.52 -7.61 -33.31
N LEU A 168 15.78 -8.55 -32.72
CA LEU A 168 14.55 -8.25 -32.00
C LEU A 168 14.83 -7.52 -30.67
N SER A 169 15.78 -8.03 -29.88
CA SER A 169 16.09 -7.55 -28.52
C SER A 169 16.78 -6.19 -28.50
N ASP A 170 17.77 -5.99 -29.36
CA ASP A 170 18.62 -4.79 -29.34
C ASP A 170 18.07 -3.66 -30.21
N VAL A 171 17.34 -4.00 -31.28
CA VAL A 171 16.87 -3.02 -32.28
C VAL A 171 15.35 -2.85 -32.23
N PHE A 172 14.57 -3.90 -32.50
CA PHE A 172 13.12 -3.74 -32.69
C PHE A 172 12.37 -3.44 -31.39
N ILE A 173 12.60 -4.17 -30.30
CA ILE A 173 11.89 -3.96 -29.02
C ILE A 173 12.13 -2.55 -28.46
N PRO A 174 13.38 -2.06 -28.34
CA PRO A 174 13.64 -0.72 -27.83
C PRO A 174 13.03 0.38 -28.71
N THR A 175 13.03 0.16 -30.03
CA THR A 175 12.44 1.08 -31.00
C THR A 175 10.91 1.12 -30.87
N LEU A 176 10.25 -0.05 -30.83
CA LEU A 176 8.80 -0.15 -30.67
C LEU A 176 8.32 0.41 -29.31
N ARG A 177 9.11 0.26 -28.25
CA ARG A 177 8.83 0.89 -26.95
C ARG A 177 8.79 2.43 -27.07
N LYS A 178 9.75 3.03 -27.80
CA LYS A 178 9.83 4.49 -28.00
C LYS A 178 8.83 5.05 -29.02
N ILE A 179 8.40 4.26 -30.00
CA ILE A 179 7.45 4.70 -31.03
C ILE A 179 6.05 4.87 -30.41
N ASN A 180 5.54 6.10 -30.41
CA ASN A 180 4.21 6.44 -29.89
C ASN A 180 3.17 6.73 -30.98
N HIS A 181 3.56 6.63 -32.26
CA HIS A 181 2.69 6.82 -33.42
C HIS A 181 2.47 5.48 -34.14
N GLY A 182 1.39 5.36 -34.93
CA GLY A 182 1.13 4.16 -35.74
C GLY A 182 0.40 3.01 -35.05
N TRP A 183 0.04 3.14 -33.76
CA TRP A 183 -0.74 2.16 -32.98
C TRP A 183 -2.27 2.41 -32.99
N GLY A 184 -2.79 3.19 -33.95
CA GLY A 184 -4.21 3.59 -34.01
C GLY A 184 -4.48 4.98 -33.45
N GLU A 185 -5.77 5.32 -33.23
CA GLU A 185 -6.19 6.62 -32.69
C GLU A 185 -5.59 6.85 -31.29
N LEU A 186 -4.78 7.89 -31.20
CA LEU A 186 -3.82 8.16 -30.13
C LEU A 186 -4.49 8.35 -28.75
N ALA A 187 -3.87 7.75 -27.73
CA ALA A 187 -4.08 8.01 -26.30
C ALA A 187 -5.34 7.41 -25.62
N SER A 188 -6.00 6.39 -26.19
CA SER A 188 -6.91 5.58 -25.37
C SER A 188 -6.11 4.65 -24.44
N PRO A 189 -6.52 4.46 -23.17
CA PRO A 189 -5.92 3.47 -22.26
C PRO A 189 -5.86 2.06 -22.87
N GLN A 190 -6.80 1.73 -23.76
CA GLN A 190 -6.84 0.47 -24.50
C GLN A 190 -5.70 0.33 -25.52
N ALA A 191 -5.37 1.38 -26.28
CA ALA A 191 -4.25 1.34 -27.23
C ALA A 191 -2.91 1.17 -26.51
N LEU A 192 -2.76 1.75 -25.31
CA LEU A 192 -1.57 1.55 -24.48
C LEU A 192 -1.46 0.10 -23.98
N GLY A 193 -2.58 -0.51 -23.59
CA GLY A 193 -2.66 -1.92 -23.20
C GLY A 193 -2.26 -2.86 -24.33
N VAL A 194 -2.82 -2.67 -25.54
CA VAL A 194 -2.50 -3.51 -26.72
C VAL A 194 -1.02 -3.39 -27.11
N LYS A 195 -0.45 -2.18 -27.07
CA LYS A 195 0.98 -1.98 -27.33
C LYS A 195 1.85 -2.76 -26.33
N GLN A 196 1.52 -2.70 -25.04
CA GLN A 196 2.24 -3.44 -24.01
C GLN A 196 2.11 -4.96 -24.20
N GLU A 197 0.91 -5.45 -24.48
CA GLU A 197 0.68 -6.88 -24.73
C GLU A 197 1.47 -7.40 -25.95
N PHE A 198 1.54 -6.63 -27.02
CA PHE A 198 2.35 -6.98 -28.20
C PHE A 198 3.84 -7.01 -27.87
N ILE A 199 4.35 -6.01 -27.15
CA ILE A 199 5.76 -5.94 -26.75
C ILE A 199 6.12 -7.12 -25.84
N SER A 200 5.28 -7.43 -24.84
CA SER A 200 5.46 -8.59 -23.97
C SER A 200 5.44 -9.91 -24.75
N SER A 201 4.59 -10.01 -25.78
CA SER A 201 4.57 -11.19 -26.66
C SER A 201 5.87 -11.32 -27.47
N LEU A 202 6.43 -10.21 -27.96
CA LEU A 202 7.70 -10.19 -28.67
C LEU A 202 8.87 -10.58 -27.77
N GLU A 203 8.90 -10.07 -26.53
CA GLU A 203 9.90 -10.44 -25.52
C GLU A 203 9.82 -11.92 -25.14
N SER A 204 8.59 -12.46 -25.01
CA SER A 204 8.39 -13.89 -24.81
C SER A 204 8.92 -14.70 -26.00
N PHE A 205 8.76 -14.22 -27.24
CA PHE A 205 9.30 -14.88 -28.42
C PHE A 205 10.84 -14.86 -28.45
N VAL A 206 11.46 -13.74 -28.10
CA VAL A 206 12.93 -13.63 -27.92
C VAL A 206 13.43 -14.64 -26.89
N SER A 207 12.75 -14.76 -25.75
CA SER A 207 13.09 -15.77 -24.72
C SER A 207 13.01 -17.21 -25.26
N VAL A 208 12.02 -17.52 -26.10
CA VAL A 208 11.91 -18.83 -26.77
C VAL A 208 13.08 -19.05 -27.74
N LEU A 209 13.51 -18.03 -28.49
CA LEU A 209 14.65 -18.12 -29.39
C LEU A 209 15.95 -18.41 -28.63
N VAL A 210 16.20 -17.70 -27.52
CA VAL A 210 17.33 -17.95 -26.61
C VAL A 210 17.28 -19.41 -26.12
N GLY A 211 16.13 -19.84 -25.60
CA GLY A 211 15.96 -21.21 -25.09
C GLY A 211 16.17 -22.28 -26.17
N ALA A 212 15.74 -22.04 -27.40
CA ALA A 212 15.96 -22.94 -28.54
C ALA A 212 17.44 -22.99 -28.93
N GLN A 213 18.14 -21.87 -28.96
CA GLN A 213 19.57 -21.81 -29.23
C GLN A 213 20.39 -22.54 -28.16
N GLU A 214 20.12 -22.29 -26.88
CA GLU A 214 20.78 -23.00 -25.78
C GLU A 214 20.52 -24.51 -25.86
N SER A 215 19.29 -24.92 -26.21
CA SER A 215 18.96 -26.34 -26.42
C SER A 215 19.74 -26.98 -27.56
N LEU A 216 20.08 -26.21 -28.60
CA LEU A 216 20.94 -26.67 -29.70
C LEU A 216 22.42 -26.73 -29.30
N GLN A 217 22.88 -25.83 -28.43
CA GLN A 217 24.26 -25.82 -27.90
C GLN A 217 24.51 -26.95 -26.89
N GLU A 218 23.48 -27.43 -26.20
CA GLU A 218 23.56 -28.59 -25.28
C GLU A 218 23.65 -29.95 -26.02
N LYS A 219 23.78 -29.94 -27.35
CA LYS A 219 23.97 -31.12 -28.19
C LYS A 219 25.30 -31.81 -27.86
N VAL A 220 25.23 -32.94 -27.15
CA VAL A 220 26.42 -33.76 -26.86
C VAL A 220 26.71 -34.71 -28.01
N THR A 221 27.70 -34.42 -28.84
CA THR A 221 28.22 -35.36 -29.84
C THR A 221 29.22 -36.32 -29.19
N LEU A 222 29.01 -37.62 -29.35
CA LEU A 222 30.00 -38.65 -29.02
C LEU A 222 31.27 -38.39 -29.83
N LYS A 223 32.44 -38.52 -29.19
CA LYS A 223 33.71 -38.34 -29.89
C LYS A 223 33.84 -39.33 -31.04
N GLU A 224 34.40 -38.87 -32.16
CA GLU A 224 34.76 -39.75 -33.26
C GLU A 224 35.79 -40.80 -32.80
N CYS A 225 35.78 -41.94 -33.48
CA CYS A 225 36.66 -43.04 -33.13
C CYS A 225 38.07 -42.81 -33.69
N ASP A 226 38.92 -42.10 -32.94
CA ASP A 226 40.29 -41.79 -33.36
C ASP A 226 41.19 -43.04 -33.44
N THR A 227 40.80 -44.12 -32.77
CA THR A 227 41.62 -45.33 -32.62
C THR A 227 41.46 -46.32 -33.78
N PHE A 228 40.38 -46.25 -34.56
CA PHE A 228 40.11 -47.17 -35.67
C PHE A 228 39.13 -46.57 -36.69
N ASP A 229 39.45 -46.70 -37.99
CA ASP A 229 38.55 -46.25 -39.06
C ASP A 229 37.34 -47.18 -39.21
N LEU A 230 36.22 -46.76 -38.64
CA LEU A 230 34.95 -47.51 -38.66
C LEU A 230 34.36 -47.67 -40.07
N ARG A 231 34.81 -46.87 -41.05
CA ARG A 231 34.34 -46.98 -42.45
C ARG A 231 34.74 -48.29 -43.11
N VAL A 232 35.69 -49.02 -42.53
CA VAL A 232 36.15 -50.34 -43.00
C VAL A 232 35.16 -51.45 -42.61
N LEU A 233 34.31 -51.23 -41.61
CA LEU A 233 33.36 -52.22 -41.08
C LEU A 233 32.02 -52.09 -41.82
N LYS A 234 31.90 -52.69 -43.01
CA LYS A 234 30.65 -52.62 -43.81
C LYS A 234 29.91 -53.95 -43.88
N SER A 235 30.59 -55.08 -43.74
CA SER A 235 30.00 -56.41 -43.88
C SER A 235 30.15 -57.27 -42.62
N PRO A 236 29.29 -58.29 -42.42
CA PRO A 236 29.42 -59.25 -41.31
C PRO A 236 30.76 -60.02 -41.32
N ALA A 237 31.38 -60.19 -42.48
CA ALA A 237 32.70 -60.82 -42.59
C ALA A 237 33.81 -59.91 -42.01
N ASP A 238 33.70 -58.60 -42.24
CA ASP A 238 34.62 -57.59 -41.67
C ASP A 238 34.50 -57.57 -40.14
N TYR A 239 33.29 -57.76 -39.61
CA TYR A 239 33.07 -57.79 -38.17
C TYR A 239 33.76 -59.00 -37.53
N MET A 240 33.69 -60.16 -38.18
CA MET A 240 34.33 -61.38 -37.71
C MET A 240 35.86 -61.30 -37.81
N ALA A 241 36.38 -60.69 -38.87
CA ALA A 241 37.82 -60.45 -39.03
C ALA A 241 38.36 -59.49 -37.94
N ALA A 242 37.63 -58.40 -37.67
CA ALA A 242 37.98 -57.45 -36.61
C ALA A 242 37.90 -58.09 -35.21
N ALA A 243 36.88 -58.92 -34.94
CA ALA A 243 36.69 -59.59 -33.66
C ALA A 243 37.75 -60.66 -33.36
N ASN A 244 38.32 -61.30 -34.40
CA ASN A 244 39.40 -62.28 -34.25
C ASN A 244 40.80 -61.63 -34.13
N SER A 245 40.92 -60.33 -34.39
CA SER A 245 42.16 -59.55 -34.23
C SER A 245 42.21 -58.91 -32.85
N ALA A 246 43.16 -59.34 -32.01
CA ALA A 246 43.34 -58.81 -30.66
C ALA A 246 43.67 -57.30 -30.67
N GLU A 247 44.53 -56.85 -31.59
CA GLU A 247 44.91 -55.44 -31.73
C GLU A 247 43.72 -54.56 -32.16
N THR A 248 42.91 -55.04 -33.11
CA THR A 248 41.73 -54.30 -33.60
C THR A 248 40.66 -54.23 -32.52
N THR A 249 40.44 -55.35 -31.82
CA THR A 249 39.49 -55.41 -30.69
C THR A 249 39.91 -54.44 -29.58
N GLU A 250 41.19 -54.35 -29.22
CA GLU A 250 41.67 -53.41 -28.19
C GLU A 250 41.45 -51.93 -28.59
N LYS A 251 41.67 -51.58 -29.87
CA LYS A 251 41.40 -50.22 -30.39
C LYS A 251 39.89 -49.87 -30.35
N ILE A 252 39.03 -50.83 -30.71
CA ILE A 252 37.56 -50.68 -30.65
C ILE A 252 37.06 -50.61 -29.20
N GLU A 253 37.65 -51.42 -28.30
CA GLU A 253 37.37 -51.35 -26.86
C GLU A 253 37.76 -50.00 -26.25
N ALA A 254 38.89 -49.43 -26.65
CA ALA A 254 39.32 -48.10 -26.19
C ALA A 254 38.32 -47.01 -26.62
N CYS A 255 37.84 -47.07 -27.86
CA CYS A 255 36.80 -46.18 -28.38
C CYS A 255 35.49 -46.29 -27.58
N MET A 256 35.03 -47.52 -27.33
CA MET A 256 33.84 -47.77 -26.51
C MET A 256 34.00 -47.26 -25.06
N LYS A 257 35.19 -47.38 -24.45
CA LYS A 257 35.46 -46.81 -23.11
C LYS A 257 35.34 -45.29 -23.08
N VAL A 258 35.77 -44.61 -24.14
CA VAL A 258 35.63 -43.15 -24.26
C VAL A 258 34.15 -42.77 -24.32
N TRP A 259 33.35 -43.46 -25.13
CA TRP A 259 31.90 -43.23 -25.20
C TRP A 259 31.19 -43.51 -23.87
N ILE A 260 31.51 -44.64 -23.21
CA ILE A 260 30.97 -44.97 -21.88
C ILE A 260 31.27 -43.84 -20.90
N LYS A 261 32.53 -43.40 -20.80
CA LYS A 261 32.93 -42.34 -19.87
C LYS A 261 32.23 -41.01 -20.18
N GLN A 262 32.04 -40.67 -21.45
CA GLN A 262 31.32 -39.46 -21.86
C GLN A 262 29.87 -39.49 -21.43
N ILE A 263 29.16 -40.58 -21.72
CA ILE A 263 27.75 -40.72 -21.37
C ILE A 263 27.59 -40.75 -19.84
N GLU A 264 28.49 -41.42 -19.12
CA GLU A 264 28.48 -41.40 -17.65
C GLU A 264 28.67 -40.00 -17.09
N GLN A 265 29.55 -39.20 -17.69
CA GLN A 265 29.73 -37.80 -17.34
C GLN A 265 28.43 -37.01 -17.59
N VAL A 266 27.77 -37.19 -18.74
CA VAL A 266 26.49 -36.54 -19.04
C VAL A 266 25.41 -36.92 -18.01
N LEU A 267 25.29 -38.20 -17.68
CA LEU A 267 24.34 -38.68 -16.68
C LEU A 267 24.65 -38.12 -15.28
N ALA A 268 25.94 -37.99 -14.92
CA ALA A 268 26.36 -37.43 -13.63
C ALA A 268 26.07 -35.93 -13.54
N GLU A 269 26.42 -35.14 -14.57
CA GLU A 269 26.08 -33.71 -14.66
C GLU A 269 24.57 -33.51 -14.56
N SER A 270 23.79 -34.39 -15.19
CA SER A 270 22.34 -34.33 -15.19
C SER A 270 21.73 -34.64 -13.82
N ASN A 271 22.39 -35.44 -12.96
CA ASN A 271 21.91 -35.78 -11.63
C ASN A 271 22.40 -34.84 -10.53
N GLN A 272 23.20 -33.83 -10.88
CA GLN A 272 23.74 -32.89 -9.92
C GLN A 272 22.65 -31.96 -9.38
N LEU A 273 22.65 -31.74 -8.06
CA LEU A 273 21.78 -30.77 -7.38
C LEU A 273 22.03 -29.37 -7.96
N ARG A 274 20.97 -28.77 -8.50
CA ARG A 274 21.04 -27.48 -9.16
C ARG A 274 21.07 -26.35 -8.15
N LYS A 275 21.99 -25.39 -8.34
CA LYS A 275 21.87 -24.06 -7.72
C LYS A 275 21.00 -23.20 -8.63
N GLU A 276 19.75 -23.00 -8.25
CA GLU A 276 18.80 -22.17 -8.97
C GLU A 276 18.83 -20.73 -8.46
N ALA A 277 18.57 -19.77 -9.36
CA ALA A 277 18.31 -18.41 -8.94
C ALA A 277 16.97 -18.36 -8.18
N ASP A 278 16.96 -17.57 -7.12
CA ASP A 278 15.90 -17.58 -6.11
C ASP A 278 14.55 -16.99 -6.59
N ASP A 279 14.50 -16.49 -7.81
CA ASP A 279 13.42 -15.77 -8.49
C ASP A 279 12.89 -16.51 -9.74
N LEU A 280 13.39 -17.71 -10.04
CA LEU A 280 12.90 -18.50 -11.17
C LEU A 280 11.42 -18.85 -11.02
N GLY A 281 10.66 -18.65 -12.10
CA GLY A 281 9.25 -19.03 -12.23
C GLY A 281 9.04 -20.44 -12.78
N PRO A 282 7.78 -20.93 -12.85
CA PRO A 282 7.46 -22.30 -13.25
C PRO A 282 7.84 -22.64 -14.70
N ARG A 283 7.88 -21.66 -15.62
CA ARG A 283 8.33 -21.90 -17.02
C ARG A 283 9.78 -22.38 -17.10
N ALA A 284 10.65 -21.92 -16.18
CA ALA A 284 12.05 -22.36 -16.12
C ALA A 284 12.18 -23.86 -15.80
N GLU A 285 11.22 -24.43 -15.05
CA GLU A 285 11.17 -25.87 -14.79
C GLU A 285 10.85 -26.66 -16.06
N LEU A 286 9.86 -26.21 -16.83
CA LEU A 286 9.51 -26.82 -18.12
C LEU A 286 10.68 -26.76 -19.10
N ASP A 287 11.34 -25.61 -19.23
CA ASP A 287 12.46 -25.42 -20.13
C ASP A 287 13.66 -26.31 -19.75
N HIS A 288 13.91 -26.49 -18.45
CA HIS A 288 14.91 -27.45 -17.99
C HIS A 288 14.62 -28.87 -18.47
N TRP A 289 13.40 -29.36 -18.28
CA TRP A 289 13.04 -30.72 -18.67
C TRP A 289 13.01 -30.88 -20.20
N LYS A 290 12.62 -29.83 -20.95
CA LYS A 290 12.73 -29.80 -22.43
C LYS A 290 14.19 -29.95 -22.89
N LYS A 291 15.10 -29.17 -22.29
CA LYS A 291 16.55 -29.26 -22.56
C LYS A 291 17.10 -30.66 -22.27
N ARG A 292 16.79 -31.19 -21.08
CA ARG A 292 17.20 -32.55 -20.66
C ARG A 292 16.65 -33.63 -21.59
N MET A 293 15.38 -33.53 -22.00
CA MET A 293 14.76 -34.45 -22.96
C MET A 293 15.46 -34.39 -24.31
N SER A 294 15.74 -33.19 -24.82
CA SER A 294 16.48 -32.99 -26.08
C SER A 294 17.88 -33.64 -26.02
N ARG A 295 18.63 -33.36 -24.94
CA ARG A 295 19.99 -33.92 -24.72
C ARG A 295 19.99 -35.45 -24.72
N PHE A 296 19.06 -36.09 -24.01
CA PHE A 296 18.99 -37.55 -23.98
C PHE A 296 18.45 -38.17 -25.26
N ASN A 297 17.48 -37.53 -25.94
CA ASN A 297 17.04 -38.01 -27.25
C ASN A 297 18.18 -37.96 -28.28
N TYR A 298 18.98 -36.90 -28.25
CA TYR A 298 20.14 -36.79 -29.13
C TYR A 298 21.20 -37.87 -28.85
N LEU A 299 21.44 -38.18 -27.57
CA LEU A 299 22.29 -39.32 -27.21
C LEU A 299 21.69 -40.65 -27.69
N LEU A 300 20.39 -40.90 -27.45
CA LEU A 300 19.72 -42.11 -27.92
C LEU A 300 19.78 -42.30 -29.44
N ASP A 301 19.68 -41.22 -30.21
CA ASP A 301 19.78 -41.29 -31.66
C ASP A 301 21.22 -41.55 -32.12
N GLN A 302 22.22 -41.03 -31.41
CA GLN A 302 23.62 -41.38 -31.67
C GLN A 302 23.95 -42.83 -31.35
N LEU A 303 23.36 -43.41 -30.30
CA LEU A 303 23.56 -44.83 -29.97
C LEU A 303 23.04 -45.76 -31.08
N LYS A 304 22.11 -45.27 -31.92
CA LYS A 304 21.57 -45.99 -33.08
C LYS A 304 22.36 -45.74 -34.36
N THR A 305 23.42 -44.94 -34.32
CA THR A 305 24.22 -44.68 -35.53
C THR A 305 24.86 -45.97 -36.03
N PRO A 306 25.14 -46.06 -37.35
CA PRO A 306 25.79 -47.23 -37.94
C PRO A 306 27.14 -47.52 -37.28
N ASP A 307 27.90 -46.48 -36.95
CA ASP A 307 29.23 -46.56 -36.34
C ASP A 307 29.18 -47.22 -34.95
N VAL A 308 28.29 -46.76 -34.07
CA VAL A 308 28.11 -47.35 -32.73
C VAL A 308 27.59 -48.79 -32.84
N SER A 309 26.70 -49.05 -33.80
CA SER A 309 26.16 -50.39 -34.06
C SER A 309 27.24 -51.36 -34.57
N ALA A 310 28.18 -50.89 -35.40
CA ALA A 310 29.30 -51.67 -35.90
C ALA A 310 30.29 -52.03 -34.78
N VAL A 311 30.68 -51.05 -33.95
CA VAL A 311 31.51 -51.26 -32.75
C VAL A 311 30.86 -52.29 -31.82
N LEU A 312 29.56 -52.14 -31.55
CA LEU A 312 28.81 -53.07 -30.71
C LEU A 312 28.81 -54.49 -31.29
N GLY A 313 28.60 -54.61 -32.62
CA GLY A 313 28.60 -55.89 -33.33
C GLY A 313 29.94 -56.63 -33.22
N VAL A 314 31.07 -55.93 -33.42
CA VAL A 314 32.42 -56.51 -33.27
C VAL A 314 32.68 -56.95 -31.83
N LEU A 315 32.38 -56.09 -30.85
CA LEU A 315 32.63 -56.38 -29.43
C LEU A 315 31.77 -57.54 -28.90
N LEU A 316 30.55 -57.72 -29.43
CA LEU A 316 29.70 -58.87 -29.14
C LEU A 316 30.29 -60.18 -29.69
N LEU A 317 30.79 -60.17 -30.93
CA LEU A 317 31.45 -61.33 -31.54
C LEU A 317 32.77 -61.69 -30.84
N ALA A 318 33.54 -60.68 -30.42
CA ALA A 318 34.77 -60.84 -29.65
C ALA A 318 34.54 -61.25 -28.18
N LYS A 319 33.26 -61.30 -27.72
CA LYS A 319 32.87 -61.59 -26.34
C LYS A 319 33.56 -60.67 -25.31
N SER A 320 33.70 -59.40 -25.65
CA SER A 320 34.33 -58.40 -24.77
C SER A 320 33.56 -58.23 -23.45
N LYS A 321 34.29 -58.02 -22.36
CA LYS A 321 33.70 -57.75 -21.03
C LYS A 321 33.00 -56.38 -20.95
N ILE A 322 33.35 -55.45 -21.85
CA ILE A 322 32.83 -54.06 -21.88
C ILE A 322 31.33 -54.01 -22.23
N ILE A 323 30.83 -55.02 -22.94
CA ILE A 323 29.41 -55.13 -23.32
C ILE A 323 28.48 -55.09 -22.10
N LYS A 324 28.90 -55.64 -20.95
CA LYS A 324 28.07 -55.59 -19.72
C LYS A 324 27.87 -54.15 -19.26
N SER A 325 28.96 -53.38 -19.17
CA SER A 325 28.93 -51.96 -18.79
C SER A 325 28.13 -51.13 -19.80
N TRP A 326 28.26 -51.41 -21.10
CA TRP A 326 27.45 -50.74 -22.12
C TRP A 326 25.95 -51.00 -21.96
N ARG A 327 25.53 -52.25 -21.70
CA ARG A 327 24.11 -52.58 -21.49
C ARG A 327 23.52 -51.87 -20.27
N GLU A 328 24.26 -51.84 -19.16
CA GLU A 328 23.84 -51.12 -17.96
C GLU A 328 23.70 -49.61 -18.23
N LEU A 329 24.61 -49.06 -19.01
CA LEU A 329 24.58 -47.65 -19.42
C LEU A 329 23.40 -47.34 -20.35
N ASP A 330 23.15 -48.18 -21.36
CA ASP A 330 22.03 -48.06 -22.30
C ASP A 330 20.67 -48.06 -21.59
N ILE A 331 20.50 -48.94 -20.59
CA ILE A 331 19.31 -48.95 -19.72
C ILE A 331 19.19 -47.61 -18.97
N ARG A 332 20.27 -47.15 -18.32
CA ARG A 332 20.25 -45.87 -17.57
C ARG A 332 19.90 -44.66 -18.43
N ILE A 333 20.43 -44.58 -19.65
CA ILE A 333 20.11 -43.49 -20.59
C ILE A 333 18.64 -43.58 -21.01
N THR A 334 18.16 -44.78 -21.33
CA THR A 334 16.77 -45.00 -21.75
C THR A 334 15.79 -44.61 -20.64
N ASP A 335 16.10 -44.97 -19.38
CA ASP A 335 15.31 -44.58 -18.22
C ASP A 335 15.32 -43.05 -18.01
N ALA A 336 16.49 -42.41 -18.11
CA ALA A 336 16.62 -40.95 -17.98
C ALA A 336 15.87 -40.19 -19.10
N ALA A 337 15.88 -40.71 -20.33
CA ALA A 337 15.13 -40.16 -21.45
C ALA A 337 13.61 -40.30 -21.24
N ASN A 338 13.16 -41.45 -20.74
CA ASN A 338 11.76 -41.69 -20.41
C ASN A 338 11.29 -40.80 -19.25
N GLU A 339 12.10 -40.62 -18.22
CA GLU A 339 11.83 -39.66 -17.14
C GLU A 339 11.66 -38.25 -17.70
N ALA A 340 12.63 -37.78 -18.51
CA ALA A 340 12.58 -36.44 -19.04
C ALA A 340 11.34 -36.21 -19.93
N LYS A 341 11.00 -37.19 -20.77
CA LYS A 341 9.81 -37.16 -21.63
C LYS A 341 8.50 -37.11 -20.83
N ASP A 342 8.37 -37.93 -19.78
CA ASP A 342 7.18 -37.94 -18.92
C ASP A 342 7.03 -36.61 -18.16
N ASN A 343 8.14 -36.10 -17.61
CA ASN A 343 8.14 -34.82 -16.88
C ASN A 343 7.77 -33.65 -17.81
N VAL A 344 8.31 -33.60 -19.03
CA VAL A 344 7.91 -32.59 -20.04
C VAL A 344 6.42 -32.67 -20.33
N LYS A 345 5.86 -33.87 -20.50
CA LYS A 345 4.41 -34.03 -20.80
C LYS A 345 3.53 -33.43 -19.70
N TYR A 346 3.83 -33.70 -18.43
CA TYR A 346 3.05 -33.17 -17.31
C TYR A 346 3.25 -31.66 -17.11
N LEU A 347 4.49 -31.17 -17.18
CA LEU A 347 4.79 -29.74 -17.03
C LEU A 347 4.26 -28.91 -18.21
N TYR A 348 4.24 -29.45 -19.43
CA TYR A 348 3.63 -28.81 -20.59
C TYR A 348 2.11 -28.67 -20.41
N SER A 349 1.46 -29.66 -19.80
CA SER A 349 0.03 -29.58 -19.47
C SER A 349 -0.25 -28.52 -18.39
N LEU A 350 0.74 -28.23 -17.54
CA LEU A 350 0.67 -27.18 -16.51
C LEU A 350 0.84 -25.77 -17.10
N GLU A 351 1.56 -25.61 -18.21
CA GLU A 351 1.90 -24.32 -18.84
C GLU A 351 0.68 -23.42 -19.00
N LYS A 352 -0.43 -23.97 -19.51
CA LYS A 352 -1.71 -23.27 -19.66
C LYS A 352 -2.26 -22.68 -18.35
N PHE A 353 -2.05 -23.36 -17.22
CA PHE A 353 -2.50 -22.89 -15.91
C PHE A 353 -1.52 -21.90 -15.29
N CYS A 354 -0.26 -21.86 -15.77
CA CYS A 354 0.74 -20.88 -15.38
C CYS A 354 0.64 -19.59 -16.19
N ASP A 355 0.02 -19.58 -17.37
CA ASP A 355 -0.08 -18.38 -18.23
C ASP A 355 -0.63 -17.14 -17.52
N PRO A 356 -1.70 -17.23 -16.69
CA PRO A 356 -2.20 -16.08 -15.93
C PRO A 356 -1.16 -15.49 -14.97
N LEU A 357 -0.17 -16.29 -14.52
CA LEU A 357 0.90 -15.79 -13.65
C LEU A 357 1.82 -14.79 -14.35
N TYR A 358 1.91 -14.84 -15.68
CA TYR A 358 2.82 -14.00 -16.47
C TYR A 358 2.10 -12.84 -17.16
N ASN A 359 0.86 -13.07 -17.59
CA ASN A 359 0.16 -12.16 -18.50
C ASN A 359 -1.08 -11.48 -17.89
N SER A 360 -1.46 -11.83 -16.66
CA SER A 360 -2.65 -11.28 -16.00
C SER A 360 -2.27 -10.47 -14.76
N ASP A 361 -3.12 -9.51 -14.40
CA ASP A 361 -2.97 -8.77 -13.15
C ASP A 361 -3.31 -9.64 -11.93
N PRO A 362 -2.83 -9.29 -10.71
CA PRO A 362 -3.14 -10.03 -9.49
C PRO A 362 -4.63 -10.16 -9.17
N VAL A 363 -5.51 -9.30 -9.69
CA VAL A 363 -6.96 -9.35 -9.42
C VAL A 363 -7.60 -10.50 -10.21
N SER A 364 -7.32 -10.56 -11.51
CA SER A 364 -7.78 -11.61 -12.42
C SER A 364 -7.07 -12.94 -12.21
N MET A 365 -5.80 -12.91 -11.76
CA MET A 365 -5.02 -14.11 -11.43
C MET A 365 -5.67 -14.98 -10.35
N VAL A 366 -6.40 -14.35 -9.41
CA VAL A 366 -7.11 -15.05 -8.32
C VAL A 366 -8.02 -16.16 -8.85
N ASP A 367 -8.73 -15.93 -9.94
CA ASP A 367 -9.68 -16.90 -10.51
C ASP A 367 -8.98 -18.12 -11.12
N ALA A 368 -7.70 -17.99 -11.50
CA ALA A 368 -6.90 -19.06 -12.07
C ALA A 368 -6.25 -19.97 -11.01
N ILE A 369 -6.08 -19.48 -9.77
CA ILE A 369 -5.37 -20.19 -8.70
C ILE A 369 -5.97 -21.56 -8.35
N PRO A 370 -7.29 -21.73 -8.22
CA PRO A 370 -7.87 -23.04 -7.97
C PRO A 370 -7.53 -24.07 -9.06
N GLY A 371 -7.53 -23.63 -10.32
CA GLY A 371 -7.17 -24.46 -11.47
C GLY A 371 -5.70 -24.88 -11.43
N LEU A 372 -4.80 -23.95 -11.13
CA LEU A 372 -3.36 -24.19 -11.01
C LEU A 372 -3.04 -25.20 -9.90
N ILE A 373 -3.57 -25.02 -8.69
CA ILE A 373 -3.31 -25.92 -7.56
C ILE A 373 -3.84 -27.33 -7.86
N ASN A 374 -5.03 -27.43 -8.47
CA ASN A 374 -5.58 -28.72 -8.86
C ASN A 374 -4.74 -29.39 -9.96
N ALA A 375 -4.18 -28.63 -10.91
CA ALA A 375 -3.27 -29.17 -11.92
C ALA A 375 -1.98 -29.74 -11.28
N ILE A 376 -1.37 -29.01 -10.33
CA ILE A 376 -0.18 -29.50 -9.60
C ILE A 376 -0.51 -30.75 -8.78
N LYS A 377 -1.68 -30.77 -8.11
CA LYS A 377 -2.18 -31.96 -7.40
C LYS A 377 -2.30 -33.18 -8.33
N MET A 378 -2.86 -32.99 -9.53
CA MET A 378 -3.00 -34.06 -10.51
C MET A 378 -1.64 -34.60 -10.97
N ILE A 379 -0.64 -33.73 -11.15
CA ILE A 379 0.73 -34.14 -11.46
C ILE A 379 1.31 -34.98 -10.32
N HIS A 380 1.18 -34.54 -9.07
CA HIS A 380 1.64 -35.30 -7.89
C HIS A 380 0.99 -36.69 -7.80
N SER A 381 -0.30 -36.81 -8.15
CA SER A 381 -1.04 -38.07 -8.07
C SER A 381 -0.79 -39.04 -9.22
N ILE A 382 -0.52 -38.54 -10.44
CA ILE A 382 -0.52 -39.37 -11.67
C ILE A 382 0.90 -39.54 -12.23
N SER A 383 1.76 -38.53 -12.10
CA SER A 383 3.11 -38.59 -12.66
C SER A 383 3.89 -39.76 -12.09
N ARG A 384 4.68 -40.44 -12.92
CA ARG A 384 5.53 -41.54 -12.47
C ARG A 384 6.83 -41.03 -11.88
N TYR A 385 7.41 -39.99 -12.49
CA TYR A 385 8.73 -39.48 -12.17
C TYR A 385 8.72 -38.08 -11.52
N TYR A 386 7.64 -37.31 -11.64
CA TYR A 386 7.46 -35.95 -11.07
C TYR A 386 6.46 -35.95 -9.90
N ASN A 387 6.57 -36.91 -9.00
CA ASN A 387 5.57 -37.15 -7.93
C ASN A 387 6.16 -37.15 -6.52
N THR A 388 7.38 -36.66 -6.35
CA THR A 388 8.02 -36.56 -5.04
C THR A 388 7.63 -35.25 -4.37
N SER A 389 7.51 -35.25 -3.04
CA SER A 389 7.23 -34.03 -2.27
C SER A 389 8.24 -32.92 -2.57
N GLU A 390 9.51 -33.25 -2.76
CA GLU A 390 10.57 -32.29 -3.08
C GLU A 390 10.34 -31.57 -4.42
N LYS A 391 10.07 -32.33 -5.51
CA LYS A 391 9.82 -31.76 -6.85
C LYS A 391 8.56 -30.87 -6.84
N ILE A 392 7.49 -31.33 -6.18
CA ILE A 392 6.24 -30.57 -6.04
C ILE A 392 6.44 -29.31 -5.20
N THR A 393 7.18 -29.39 -4.08
CA THR A 393 7.51 -28.23 -3.24
C THR A 393 8.29 -27.20 -4.06
N SER A 394 9.33 -27.62 -4.78
CA SER A 394 10.13 -26.74 -5.65
C SER A 394 9.26 -26.03 -6.69
N LEU A 395 8.36 -26.75 -7.34
CA LEU A 395 7.41 -26.17 -8.29
C LEU A 395 6.50 -25.11 -7.65
N PHE A 396 5.96 -25.38 -6.46
CA PHE A 396 5.18 -24.39 -5.71
C PHE A 396 5.99 -23.16 -5.32
N VAL A 397 7.26 -23.32 -4.92
CA VAL A 397 8.16 -22.17 -4.65
C VAL A 397 8.33 -21.30 -5.91
N LYS A 398 8.49 -21.92 -7.09
CA LYS A 398 8.60 -21.19 -8.37
C LYS A 398 7.32 -20.46 -8.73
N VAL A 399 6.16 -21.08 -8.49
CA VAL A 399 4.85 -20.41 -8.62
C VAL A 399 4.77 -19.20 -7.70
N THR A 400 5.10 -19.36 -6.41
CA THR A 400 5.12 -18.26 -5.43
C THR A 400 6.04 -17.12 -5.87
N ASN A 401 7.26 -17.43 -6.31
CA ASN A 401 8.21 -16.45 -6.80
C ASN A 401 7.64 -15.63 -7.97
N GLN A 402 7.02 -16.31 -8.94
CA GLN A 402 6.41 -15.65 -10.08
C GLN A 402 5.23 -14.76 -9.65
N MET A 403 4.38 -15.20 -8.72
CA MET A 403 3.28 -14.39 -8.18
C MET A 403 3.80 -13.11 -7.50
N ILE A 404 4.88 -13.21 -6.72
CA ILE A 404 5.53 -12.04 -6.11
C ILE A 404 6.04 -11.08 -7.19
N THR A 405 6.70 -11.60 -8.23
CA THR A 405 7.19 -10.79 -9.36
C THR A 405 6.04 -10.06 -10.05
N SER A 406 4.92 -10.74 -10.32
CA SER A 406 3.74 -10.15 -10.95
C SER A 406 3.05 -9.12 -10.05
N CYS A 407 2.99 -9.35 -8.74
CA CYS A 407 2.52 -8.33 -7.78
C CYS A 407 3.41 -7.09 -7.77
N LYS A 408 4.74 -7.24 -7.76
CA LYS A 408 5.68 -6.12 -7.82
C LYS A 408 5.51 -5.32 -9.12
N ALA A 409 5.38 -6.01 -10.25
CA ALA A 409 5.16 -5.39 -11.55
C ALA A 409 3.81 -4.62 -11.59
N TYR A 410 2.74 -5.22 -11.07
CA TYR A 410 1.42 -4.59 -10.99
C TYR A 410 1.41 -3.31 -10.14
N ILE A 411 2.04 -3.35 -8.96
CA ILE A 411 2.16 -2.19 -8.06
C ILE A 411 2.94 -1.05 -8.74
N THR A 412 4.00 -1.37 -9.50
CA THR A 412 4.91 -0.39 -10.13
C THR A 412 4.58 -0.02 -11.58
N ASN A 413 3.46 -0.49 -12.14
CA ASN A 413 3.17 -0.37 -13.59
C ASN A 413 4.33 -0.88 -14.46
N ASN A 414 4.75 -2.14 -14.25
CA ASN A 414 5.89 -2.78 -14.90
C ASN A 414 7.20 -2.00 -14.73
N GLY A 415 7.43 -1.45 -13.52
CA GLY A 415 8.64 -0.67 -13.21
C GLY A 415 8.65 0.76 -13.75
N SER A 416 7.55 1.24 -14.35
CA SER A 416 7.46 2.60 -14.89
C SER A 416 7.37 3.66 -13.79
N ASN A 417 6.72 3.35 -12.66
CA ASN A 417 6.49 4.29 -11.57
C ASN A 417 6.89 3.67 -10.22
N SER A 418 7.39 4.50 -9.30
CA SER A 418 7.55 4.13 -7.90
C SER A 418 6.19 4.04 -7.17
N ILE A 419 6.19 3.50 -5.96
CA ILE A 419 5.04 3.58 -5.04
C ILE A 419 4.72 5.04 -4.65
N TRP A 420 5.69 5.94 -4.78
CA TRP A 420 5.58 7.36 -4.42
C TRP A 420 5.13 8.26 -5.58
N ASP A 421 5.29 7.82 -6.83
CA ASP A 421 5.00 8.60 -8.05
C ASP A 421 3.55 8.40 -8.54
N GLN A 422 2.75 7.67 -7.78
CA GLN A 422 1.36 7.33 -8.09
C GLN A 422 0.43 7.86 -7.00
N PRO A 423 -0.86 8.10 -7.30
CA PRO A 423 -1.84 8.43 -6.29
C PRO A 423 -1.90 7.33 -5.21
N GLN A 424 -1.84 7.73 -3.94
CA GLN A 424 -1.74 6.80 -2.82
C GLN A 424 -2.88 5.77 -2.80
N GLN A 425 -4.12 6.18 -3.06
CA GLN A 425 -5.28 5.28 -3.13
C GLN A 425 -5.13 4.19 -4.20
N VAL A 426 -4.60 4.54 -5.38
CA VAL A 426 -4.37 3.55 -6.46
C VAL A 426 -3.34 2.51 -6.03
N VAL A 427 -2.27 2.93 -5.35
CA VAL A 427 -1.24 2.01 -4.84
C VAL A 427 -1.81 1.15 -3.70
N THR A 428 -2.58 1.74 -2.79
CA THR A 428 -3.27 1.02 -1.70
C THR A 428 -4.16 -0.09 -2.25
N ASP A 429 -4.99 0.19 -3.26
CA ASP A 429 -5.87 -0.81 -3.87
C ASP A 429 -5.07 -1.94 -4.53
N LYS A 430 -3.97 -1.60 -5.22
CA LYS A 430 -3.07 -2.59 -5.82
C LYS A 430 -2.37 -3.47 -4.78
N ILE A 431 -1.95 -2.88 -3.67
CA ILE A 431 -1.35 -3.62 -2.55
C ILE A 431 -2.39 -4.56 -1.93
N LYS A 432 -3.62 -4.09 -1.66
CA LYS A 432 -4.71 -4.92 -1.15
C LYS A 432 -5.04 -6.08 -2.09
N ALA A 433 -5.02 -5.86 -3.40
CA ALA A 433 -5.17 -6.93 -4.39
C ALA A 433 -4.06 -7.99 -4.31
N ALA A 434 -2.79 -7.57 -4.15
CA ALA A 434 -1.67 -8.48 -3.99
C ALA A 434 -1.76 -9.31 -2.69
N ILE A 435 -2.21 -8.71 -1.59
CA ILE A 435 -2.46 -9.40 -0.32
C ILE A 435 -3.59 -10.43 -0.48
N ARG A 436 -4.70 -10.03 -1.12
CA ARG A 436 -5.83 -10.94 -1.42
C ARG A 436 -5.39 -12.14 -2.26
N LEU A 437 -4.50 -11.94 -3.23
CA LEU A 437 -3.95 -13.03 -4.04
C LEU A 437 -3.20 -14.06 -3.17
N ASN A 438 -2.35 -13.62 -2.23
CA ASN A 438 -1.65 -14.54 -1.33
C ASN A 438 -2.63 -15.30 -0.41
N GLN A 439 -3.63 -14.60 0.13
CA GLN A 439 -4.67 -15.20 0.98
C GLN A 439 -5.45 -16.29 0.23
N GLU A 440 -5.88 -16.02 -1.01
CA GLU A 440 -6.59 -17.02 -1.81
C GLU A 440 -5.68 -18.20 -2.16
N TYR A 441 -4.43 -17.94 -2.51
CA TYR A 441 -3.44 -18.97 -2.81
C TYR A 441 -3.24 -19.96 -1.65
N GLN A 442 -3.03 -19.44 -0.43
CA GLN A 442 -2.93 -20.27 0.77
C GLN A 442 -4.24 -21.02 1.04
N ARG A 443 -5.39 -20.34 0.97
CA ARG A 443 -6.70 -20.95 1.19
C ARG A 443 -6.97 -22.11 0.24
N CYS A 444 -6.69 -21.95 -1.06
CA CYS A 444 -6.88 -23.00 -2.06
C CYS A 444 -5.91 -24.16 -1.86
N PHE A 445 -4.67 -23.89 -1.42
CA PHE A 445 -3.71 -24.92 -1.09
C PHE A 445 -4.15 -25.76 0.12
N HIS A 446 -4.52 -25.11 1.23
CA HIS A 446 -5.00 -25.80 2.45
C HIS A 446 -6.26 -26.62 2.16
N LYS A 447 -7.23 -26.05 1.43
CA LYS A 447 -8.43 -26.78 0.99
C LYS A 447 -8.08 -28.03 0.19
N THR A 448 -7.08 -27.96 -0.68
CA THR A 448 -6.65 -29.11 -1.49
C THR A 448 -5.95 -30.17 -0.64
N LYS A 449 -5.12 -29.74 0.33
CA LYS A 449 -4.43 -30.62 1.28
C LYS A 449 -5.43 -31.38 2.17
N GLU A 450 -6.41 -30.69 2.76
CA GLU A 450 -7.47 -31.31 3.57
C GLU A 450 -8.25 -32.37 2.79
N GLN A 451 -8.60 -32.10 1.53
CA GLN A 451 -9.30 -33.07 0.67
C GLN A 451 -8.48 -34.34 0.41
N GLN A 452 -7.14 -34.22 0.35
CA GLN A 452 -6.26 -35.38 0.19
C GLN A 452 -6.10 -36.18 1.47
N GLU A 453 -6.03 -35.52 2.63
CA GLU A 453 -5.98 -36.21 3.94
C GLU A 453 -7.26 -37.01 4.22
N GLN A 454 -8.41 -36.53 3.75
CA GLN A 454 -9.68 -37.24 3.85
C GLN A 454 -9.81 -38.46 2.92
N THR A 455 -8.92 -38.61 1.94
CA THR A 455 -8.96 -39.72 0.97
C THR A 455 -7.83 -40.72 1.26
N PRO A 456 -8.08 -41.84 1.99
CA PRO A 456 -7.03 -42.72 2.51
C PRO A 456 -6.22 -43.46 1.44
N SER A 457 -6.72 -43.51 0.20
CA SER A 457 -6.08 -44.18 -0.94
C SER A 457 -5.09 -43.31 -1.72
N GLN A 458 -4.91 -42.03 -1.34
CA GLN A 458 -3.96 -41.12 -1.97
C GLN A 458 -2.67 -40.99 -1.17
N ARG A 459 -1.55 -40.70 -1.87
CA ARG A 459 -0.24 -40.50 -1.23
C ARG A 459 -0.30 -39.30 -0.28
N LYS A 460 0.32 -39.42 0.89
CA LYS A 460 0.37 -38.34 1.89
C LYS A 460 1.06 -37.11 1.33
N PHE A 461 0.43 -35.96 1.51
CA PHE A 461 0.91 -34.66 1.04
C PHE A 461 1.80 -34.01 2.11
N ASP A 462 2.97 -34.61 2.34
CA ASP A 462 3.94 -34.12 3.32
C ASP A 462 4.84 -33.06 2.68
N ILE A 463 4.36 -31.81 2.72
CA ILE A 463 4.98 -30.65 2.08
C ILE A 463 5.15 -29.55 3.12
N SER A 464 6.35 -28.98 3.20
CA SER A 464 6.65 -27.89 4.13
C SER A 464 6.15 -26.55 3.57
N GLU A 465 5.08 -26.06 4.17
CA GLU A 465 4.43 -24.78 3.84
C GLU A 465 5.36 -23.58 4.01
N MET A 466 6.33 -23.68 4.93
CA MET A 466 7.30 -22.62 5.19
C MET A 466 8.13 -22.26 3.96
N TYR A 467 8.50 -23.26 3.14
CA TYR A 467 9.26 -22.99 1.91
C TYR A 467 8.39 -22.39 0.81
N ILE A 468 7.11 -22.81 0.73
CA ILE A 468 6.18 -22.36 -0.31
C ILE A 468 5.72 -20.93 -0.07
N PHE A 469 5.29 -20.61 1.16
CA PHE A 469 4.64 -19.34 1.46
C PHE A 469 5.57 -18.33 2.14
N GLY A 470 6.66 -18.77 2.78
CA GLY A 470 7.48 -17.88 3.63
C GLY A 470 8.02 -16.63 2.90
N LYS A 471 8.37 -16.75 1.61
CA LYS A 471 8.76 -15.60 0.78
C LYS A 471 7.58 -14.64 0.54
N PHE A 472 6.39 -15.18 0.23
CA PHE A 472 5.19 -14.38 0.00
C PHE A 472 4.70 -13.74 1.30
N ASP A 473 4.74 -14.44 2.43
CA ASP A 473 4.36 -13.90 3.73
C ASP A 473 5.28 -12.76 4.17
N THR A 474 6.58 -12.88 3.88
CA THR A 474 7.54 -11.80 4.12
C THR A 474 7.25 -10.59 3.23
N PHE A 475 6.91 -10.82 1.96
CA PHE A 475 6.44 -9.77 1.07
C PHE A 475 5.13 -9.13 1.54
N GLN A 476 4.14 -9.92 1.99
CA GLN A 476 2.88 -9.43 2.55
C GLN A 476 3.10 -8.58 3.80
N ARG A 477 3.98 -9.00 4.72
CA ARG A 477 4.35 -8.18 5.90
C ARG A 477 4.96 -6.84 5.47
N ARG A 478 5.81 -6.84 4.44
CA ARG A 478 6.36 -5.61 3.86
C ARG A 478 5.26 -4.71 3.29
N LEU A 479 4.30 -5.29 2.56
CA LEU A 479 3.16 -4.58 2.00
C LEU A 479 2.27 -3.95 3.09
N ASN A 480 1.99 -4.66 4.18
CA ASN A 480 1.23 -4.14 5.31
C ASN A 480 1.92 -2.93 5.96
N LYS A 481 3.24 -3.00 6.18
CA LYS A 481 4.02 -1.86 6.68
C LYS A 481 3.89 -0.64 5.76
N ILE A 482 3.89 -0.83 4.44
CA ILE A 482 3.69 0.27 3.47
C ILE A 482 2.28 0.86 3.59
N LEU A 483 1.24 0.01 3.75
CA LEU A 483 -0.14 0.48 3.98
C LEU A 483 -0.25 1.30 5.27
N GLU A 484 0.36 0.83 6.36
CA GLU A 484 0.37 1.57 7.62
C GLU A 484 1.06 2.94 7.47
N MET A 485 2.22 3.00 6.80
CA MET A 485 2.88 4.28 6.49
C MET A 485 1.97 5.22 5.70
N PHE A 486 1.26 4.68 4.71
CA PHE A 486 0.31 5.41 3.89
C PHE A 486 -0.86 5.96 4.72
N ASP A 487 -1.45 5.14 5.59
CA ASP A 487 -2.54 5.55 6.47
C ASP A 487 -2.09 6.65 7.44
N THR A 488 -0.88 6.53 8.00
CA THR A 488 -0.25 7.59 8.80
C THR A 488 -0.11 8.86 7.96
N ILE A 489 0.48 8.80 6.77
CA ILE A 489 0.67 9.97 5.90
C ILE A 489 -0.66 10.66 5.57
N SER A 490 -1.69 9.88 5.25
CA SER A 490 -3.03 10.40 4.97
C SER A 490 -3.66 11.07 6.18
N THR A 491 -3.54 10.47 7.37
CA THR A 491 -4.06 11.03 8.63
C THR A 491 -3.46 12.40 8.92
N TYR A 492 -2.14 12.53 8.78
CA TYR A 492 -1.44 13.82 8.94
C TYR A 492 -1.76 14.83 7.82
N SER A 493 -2.01 14.37 6.58
CA SER A 493 -2.44 15.26 5.50
C SER A 493 -3.86 15.79 5.69
N ALA A 494 -4.77 15.01 6.25
CA ALA A 494 -6.15 15.44 6.49
C ALA A 494 -6.24 16.55 7.55
N LEU A 495 -5.31 16.56 8.52
CA LEU A 495 -5.11 17.67 9.45
C LEU A 495 -4.72 18.98 8.73
N GLN A 496 -4.10 18.90 7.55
CA GLN A 496 -3.70 20.06 6.75
C GLN A 496 -4.86 20.71 5.99
N ASP A 497 -5.91 19.94 5.65
CA ASP A 497 -7.04 20.39 4.82
C ASP A 497 -8.31 20.74 5.64
N SER A 498 -8.27 20.62 6.96
CA SER A 498 -9.43 20.86 7.83
C SER A 498 -9.78 22.35 7.94
N LYS A 499 -11.00 22.72 7.53
CA LYS A 499 -11.54 24.10 7.53
C LYS A 499 -12.33 24.48 8.79
N ILE A 500 -12.13 23.77 9.89
CA ILE A 500 -12.83 24.11 11.14
C ILE A 500 -12.27 25.45 11.64
N GLU A 501 -13.15 26.45 11.78
CA GLU A 501 -12.81 27.80 12.24
C GLU A 501 -12.15 27.72 13.64
N GLY A 502 -10.90 28.17 13.77
CA GLY A 502 -10.07 28.02 14.98
C GLY A 502 -9.22 26.74 15.06
N LEU A 503 -9.52 25.72 14.24
CA LEU A 503 -8.64 24.57 14.04
C LEU A 503 -7.53 24.86 13.02
N GLU A 504 -7.70 25.86 12.15
CA GLU A 504 -6.65 26.38 11.26
C GLU A 504 -5.43 26.89 12.07
N THR A 505 -5.66 27.40 13.29
CA THR A 505 -4.63 27.85 14.23
C THR A 505 -3.99 26.72 15.06
N ILE A 506 -4.74 25.65 15.33
CA ILE A 506 -4.21 24.40 15.88
C ILE A 506 -3.43 23.62 14.83
N ALA A 507 -3.94 23.55 13.60
CA ALA A 507 -3.27 23.00 12.43
C ALA A 507 -1.97 23.78 12.16
N THR A 508 -1.97 25.11 12.17
CA THR A 508 -0.74 25.92 12.02
C THR A 508 0.24 25.87 13.21
N ARG A 509 -0.14 25.33 14.39
CA ARG A 509 0.79 25.10 15.51
C ARG A 509 1.27 23.64 15.61
N PHE A 510 0.43 22.66 15.27
CA PHE A 510 0.88 21.31 14.88
C PHE A 510 1.77 21.35 13.63
N GLN A 511 1.54 22.34 12.76
CA GLN A 511 2.38 22.78 11.65
C GLN A 511 3.17 24.03 12.04
N THR A 512 3.81 24.06 13.23
CA THR A 512 4.97 24.94 13.35
C THR A 512 5.83 24.68 12.13
N ALA A 513 6.30 25.72 11.43
CA ALA A 513 7.16 25.54 10.25
C ALA A 513 8.30 24.53 10.53
N GLU A 514 8.71 24.41 11.79
CA GLU A 514 9.61 23.38 12.30
C GLU A 514 9.04 21.95 12.32
N MET A 515 7.82 21.69 12.82
CA MET A 515 7.17 20.37 12.72
C MET A 515 6.79 20.03 11.28
N GLN A 516 6.27 20.97 10.50
CA GLN A 516 6.01 20.78 9.07
C GLN A 516 7.31 20.48 8.33
N ALA A 517 8.40 21.23 8.58
CA ALA A 517 9.71 20.94 8.00
C ALA A 517 10.27 19.61 8.49
N LYS A 518 10.04 19.22 9.75
CA LYS A 518 10.45 17.89 10.27
C LYS A 518 9.65 16.78 9.60
N TRP A 519 8.32 16.90 9.47
CA TRP A 519 7.46 15.96 8.77
C TRP A 519 7.79 15.86 7.28
N GLU A 520 7.94 16.99 6.59
CA GLU A 520 8.39 17.05 5.20
C GLU A 520 9.79 16.46 5.04
N ALA A 521 10.70 16.69 5.99
CA ALA A 521 12.02 16.07 6.00
C ALA A 521 11.95 14.55 6.21
N ILE A 522 11.09 14.05 7.11
CA ILE A 522 10.86 12.61 7.33
C ILE A 522 10.33 11.97 6.03
N VAL A 523 9.30 12.56 5.42
CA VAL A 523 8.71 12.07 4.18
C VAL A 523 9.69 12.19 3.00
N MET A 524 10.45 13.28 2.88
CA MET A 524 11.50 13.42 1.85
C MET A 524 12.62 12.40 2.05
N ASN A 525 13.06 12.15 3.28
CA ASN A 525 14.10 11.17 3.58
C ASN A 525 13.67 9.77 3.12
N LEU A 526 12.42 9.39 3.41
CA LEU A 526 11.82 8.15 2.90
C LEU A 526 11.75 8.11 1.37
N LYS A 527 11.23 9.16 0.74
CA LYS A 527 11.09 9.22 -0.73
C LYS A 527 12.43 9.23 -1.47
N LYS A 528 13.50 9.71 -0.83
CA LYS A 528 14.85 9.80 -1.42
C LYS A 528 15.62 8.47 -1.40
N LYS A 529 15.15 7.45 -0.68
CA LYS A 529 15.84 6.16 -0.61
C LYS A 529 15.89 5.51 -2.00
N HIS A 530 17.08 5.06 -2.42
CA HIS A 530 17.34 4.52 -3.76
C HIS A 530 17.03 3.03 -3.91
N TYR A 531 16.58 2.34 -2.85
CA TYR A 531 16.18 0.93 -2.92
C TYR A 531 14.69 0.79 -3.20
N SER A 532 14.29 -0.36 -3.77
CA SER A 532 12.87 -0.66 -3.99
C SER A 532 12.19 -1.03 -2.67
N PHE A 533 11.18 -0.26 -2.27
CA PHE A 533 10.37 -0.51 -1.07
C PHE A 533 9.64 -1.86 -1.11
N LEU A 534 9.38 -2.38 -2.31
CA LEU A 534 8.73 -3.67 -2.55
C LEU A 534 9.71 -4.85 -2.47
N ASP A 535 11.02 -4.60 -2.37
CA ASP A 535 12.00 -5.67 -2.22
C ASP A 535 12.03 -6.19 -0.78
N HIS A 536 11.31 -7.29 -0.56
CA HIS A 536 11.22 -7.96 0.74
C HIS A 536 12.55 -8.56 1.24
N ARG A 537 13.61 -8.59 0.42
CA ARG A 537 14.95 -9.06 0.84
C ARG A 537 15.81 -7.95 1.44
N ARG A 538 15.43 -6.69 1.24
CA ARG A 538 16.14 -5.53 1.78
C ARG A 538 15.73 -5.29 3.22
N LEU A 539 16.67 -5.55 4.14
CA LEU A 539 16.52 -5.28 5.56
C LEU A 539 16.60 -3.79 5.89
N ASP A 540 17.25 -2.99 5.03
CA ASP A 540 17.40 -1.54 5.19
C ASP A 540 16.05 -0.83 5.38
N PHE A 541 14.99 -1.31 4.71
CA PHE A 541 13.64 -0.79 4.90
C PHE A 541 13.10 -0.99 6.30
N ASP A 542 13.34 -2.13 6.94
CA ASP A 542 12.74 -2.40 8.25
C ASP A 542 13.32 -1.42 9.29
N VAL A 543 14.60 -1.09 9.16
CA VAL A 543 15.27 -0.04 9.95
C VAL A 543 14.66 1.33 9.66
N ASP A 544 14.52 1.70 8.39
CA ASP A 544 13.94 2.99 7.99
C ASP A 544 12.46 3.12 8.43
N TYR A 545 11.70 2.03 8.40
CA TYR A 545 10.30 1.98 8.87
C TYR A 545 10.22 2.15 10.39
N GLU A 546 11.09 1.49 11.15
CA GLU A 546 11.14 1.67 12.61
C GLU A 546 11.53 3.12 12.98
N GLU A 547 12.48 3.72 12.26
CA GLU A 547 12.83 5.13 12.41
C GLU A 547 11.63 6.04 12.11
N PHE A 548 10.91 5.79 11.00
CA PHE A 548 9.68 6.50 10.67
C PHE A 548 8.62 6.39 11.78
N CYS A 549 8.36 5.19 12.30
CA CYS A 549 7.40 4.97 13.37
C CYS A 549 7.80 5.71 14.65
N LYS A 550 9.09 5.70 14.99
CA LYS A 550 9.62 6.42 16.16
C LYS A 550 9.45 7.92 16.00
N SER A 551 9.90 8.50 14.89
CA SER A 551 9.77 9.94 14.62
C SER A 551 8.30 10.39 14.57
N THR A 552 7.42 9.56 14.01
CA THR A 552 5.97 9.83 13.98
C THR A 552 5.35 9.78 15.39
N SER A 553 5.77 8.84 16.24
CA SER A 553 5.27 8.74 17.62
C SER A 553 5.75 9.90 18.49
N GLU A 554 7.00 10.33 18.33
CA GLU A 554 7.55 11.53 18.99
C GLU A 554 6.80 12.80 18.58
N LEU A 555 6.32 12.90 17.33
CA LEU A 555 5.46 13.98 16.85
C LEU A 555 4.04 13.92 17.45
N HIS A 556 3.50 12.73 17.77
CA HIS A 556 2.12 12.55 18.26
C HIS A 556 1.95 12.74 19.77
N VAL A 557 2.87 12.25 20.59
CA VAL A 557 2.62 12.03 22.03
C VAL A 557 2.81 13.28 22.89
N THR A 558 3.75 14.17 22.57
CA THR A 558 4.20 15.14 23.60
C THR A 558 3.30 16.37 23.76
N ASP A 559 2.68 16.88 22.69
CA ASP A 559 1.97 18.17 22.73
C ASP A 559 0.43 18.04 22.68
N LEU A 560 -0.11 16.98 22.08
CA LEU A 560 -1.57 16.76 22.00
C LEU A 560 -2.15 16.23 23.33
N GLU A 561 -1.46 15.29 23.97
CA GLU A 561 -1.88 14.73 25.27
C GLU A 561 -1.92 15.81 26.34
N LEU A 562 -0.88 16.64 26.44
CA LEU A 562 -0.82 17.76 27.39
C LEU A 562 -1.93 18.81 27.15
N LEU A 563 -2.36 19.00 25.90
CA LEU A 563 -3.45 19.91 25.58
C LEU A 563 -4.80 19.33 26.00
N ILE A 564 -5.05 18.04 25.70
CA ILE A 564 -6.28 17.34 26.07
C ILE A 564 -6.41 17.28 27.60
N ASP A 565 -5.34 16.93 28.31
CA ASP A 565 -5.33 16.84 29.76
C ASP A 565 -5.66 18.20 30.41
N ARG A 566 -5.12 19.30 29.87
CA ARG A 566 -5.41 20.65 30.38
C ARG A 566 -6.82 21.13 30.07
N VAL A 567 -7.38 20.77 28.92
CA VAL A 567 -8.76 21.10 28.56
C VAL A 567 -9.72 20.33 29.48
N ASN A 568 -9.48 19.04 29.68
CA ASN A 568 -10.29 18.20 30.56
C ASN A 568 -10.24 18.72 32.01
N ASP A 569 -9.07 19.10 32.53
CA ASP A 569 -8.94 19.70 33.86
C ASP A 569 -9.78 20.98 34.03
N LEU A 570 -9.73 21.88 33.04
CA LEU A 570 -10.48 23.14 33.06
C LEU A 570 -11.99 22.90 33.03
N VAL A 571 -12.46 21.99 32.18
CA VAL A 571 -13.89 21.71 32.03
C VAL A 571 -14.42 20.95 33.25
N GLU A 572 -13.81 19.82 33.58
CA GLU A 572 -14.34 18.90 34.59
C GLU A 572 -14.22 19.47 36.01
N PHE A 573 -13.04 19.96 36.40
CA PHE A 573 -12.77 20.33 37.79
C PHE A 573 -12.96 21.82 38.08
N ARG A 574 -12.81 22.70 37.10
CA ARG A 574 -12.84 24.15 37.33
C ARG A 574 -14.11 24.83 36.83
N ILE A 575 -14.83 24.22 35.89
CA ILE A 575 -16.12 24.72 35.39
C ILE A 575 -17.26 23.85 35.96
N ASP A 576 -17.34 22.59 35.58
CA ASP A 576 -18.50 21.73 35.86
C ASP A 576 -18.63 21.44 37.36
N ALA A 577 -17.56 21.03 38.03
CA ALA A 577 -17.58 20.79 39.48
C ALA A 577 -18.00 22.03 40.28
N VAL A 578 -17.53 23.23 39.89
CA VAL A 578 -17.86 24.49 40.58
C VAL A 578 -19.31 24.89 40.30
N LEU A 579 -19.80 24.74 39.07
CA LEU A 579 -21.22 24.96 38.73
C LEU A 579 -22.13 24.00 39.48
N GLN A 580 -21.73 22.74 39.61
CA GLN A 580 -22.46 21.75 40.39
C GLN A 580 -22.52 22.15 41.87
N GLU A 581 -21.42 22.61 42.46
CA GLU A 581 -21.38 23.11 43.84
C GLU A 581 -22.26 24.36 44.04
N MET A 582 -22.32 25.24 43.03
CA MET A 582 -23.23 26.39 43.03
C MET A 582 -24.70 25.95 43.03
N SER A 583 -25.04 24.91 42.26
CA SER A 583 -26.43 24.42 42.14
C SER A 583 -27.00 23.87 43.45
N VAL A 584 -26.15 23.31 44.32
CA VAL A 584 -26.54 22.70 45.60
C VAL A 584 -26.41 23.66 46.80
N SER A 585 -26.16 24.96 46.55
CA SER A 585 -25.93 25.94 47.61
C SER A 585 -27.21 26.22 48.41
N THR A 586 -27.18 25.93 49.71
CA THR A 586 -28.34 26.10 50.61
C THR A 586 -28.66 27.57 50.87
N LEU A 587 -29.83 28.03 50.43
CA LEU A 587 -30.30 29.43 50.59
C LEU A 587 -31.27 29.63 51.78
N CYS A 588 -31.82 28.54 52.33
CA CYS A 588 -32.71 28.58 53.48
C CYS A 588 -32.58 27.27 54.27
N VAL A 589 -32.53 27.36 55.59
CA VAL A 589 -32.51 26.20 56.50
C VAL A 589 -33.78 26.24 57.34
N LEU A 590 -34.45 25.10 57.46
CA LEU A 590 -35.63 24.96 58.32
C LEU A 590 -35.19 24.62 59.76
N PRO A 591 -35.88 25.12 60.80
CA PRO A 591 -35.57 24.76 62.18
C PRO A 591 -35.83 23.28 62.48
N GLU A 592 -34.85 22.57 63.04
CA GLU A 592 -34.92 21.11 63.31
C GLU A 592 -35.17 20.74 64.78
N ASP A 593 -35.07 21.67 65.74
CA ASP A 593 -35.19 21.35 67.18
C ASP A 593 -36.31 22.14 67.88
N GLN A 594 -36.39 23.46 67.67
CA GLN A 594 -37.38 24.34 68.30
C GLN A 594 -38.05 25.28 67.28
N PRO A 595 -39.37 25.54 67.41
CA PRO A 595 -40.07 26.50 66.57
C PRO A 595 -39.55 27.92 66.83
N VAL A 596 -39.17 28.61 65.77
CA VAL A 596 -38.61 29.97 65.84
C VAL A 596 -39.70 31.03 65.69
N THR A 597 -39.37 32.27 66.05
CA THR A 597 -40.24 33.41 65.74
C THR A 597 -40.17 33.77 64.26
N CYS A 598 -41.22 34.42 63.74
CA CYS A 598 -41.24 34.90 62.36
C CYS A 598 -40.07 35.85 62.04
N GLU A 599 -39.69 36.70 63.00
CA GLU A 599 -38.59 37.66 62.84
C GLU A 599 -37.22 36.96 62.82
N GLU A 600 -37.04 35.98 63.70
CA GLU A 600 -35.82 35.17 63.78
C GLU A 600 -35.62 34.32 62.53
N PHE A 601 -36.66 33.69 62.01
CA PHE A 601 -36.62 32.95 60.74
C PHE A 601 -36.17 33.86 59.59
N VAL A 602 -36.84 35.00 59.41
CA VAL A 602 -36.51 35.94 58.33
C VAL A 602 -35.09 36.50 58.50
N LYS A 603 -34.63 36.73 59.74
CA LYS A 603 -33.27 37.19 60.02
C LYS A 603 -32.23 36.12 59.63
N THR A 604 -32.40 34.88 60.09
CA THR A 604 -31.47 33.77 59.78
C THR A 604 -31.43 33.46 58.28
N THR A 605 -32.58 33.44 57.61
CA THR A 605 -32.64 33.27 56.14
C THR A 605 -31.95 34.44 55.42
N ARG A 606 -32.14 35.69 55.88
CA ARG A 606 -31.47 36.87 55.30
C ARG A 606 -29.95 36.79 55.45
N ASP A 607 -29.44 36.48 56.64
CA ASP A 607 -28.00 36.41 56.91
C ASP A 607 -27.34 35.29 56.07
N LEU A 608 -28.01 34.14 55.94
CA LEU A 608 -27.57 33.05 55.05
C LEU A 608 -27.58 33.50 53.57
N CYS A 609 -28.63 34.18 53.11
CA CYS A 609 -28.73 34.69 51.75
C CYS A 609 -27.61 35.70 51.43
N ILE A 610 -27.23 36.56 52.37
CA ILE A 610 -26.11 37.51 52.21
C ILE A 610 -24.79 36.77 52.03
N LYS A 611 -24.51 35.79 52.89
CA LYS A 611 -23.29 34.97 52.80
C LYS A 611 -23.24 34.15 51.51
N GLN A 612 -24.36 33.56 51.11
CA GLN A 612 -24.45 32.77 49.88
C GLN A 612 -24.35 33.64 48.63
N ALA A 613 -24.87 34.87 48.64
CA ALA A 613 -24.70 35.80 47.52
C ALA A 613 -23.21 36.10 47.27
N GLN A 614 -22.41 36.28 48.32
CA GLN A 614 -20.96 36.47 48.20
C GLN A 614 -20.25 35.20 47.71
N ASN A 615 -20.61 34.03 48.26
CA ASN A 615 -20.01 32.76 47.86
C ASN A 615 -20.31 32.41 46.39
N LEU A 616 -21.57 32.55 45.97
CA LEU A 616 -21.99 32.31 44.58
C LEU A 616 -21.34 33.30 43.62
N HIS A 617 -21.12 34.55 44.04
CA HIS A 617 -20.39 35.51 43.22
C HIS A 617 -18.92 35.12 43.04
N LEU A 618 -18.24 34.69 44.11
CA LEU A 618 -16.87 34.21 44.04
C LEU A 618 -16.75 32.99 43.12
N LYS A 619 -17.62 31.99 43.30
CA LYS A 619 -17.65 30.79 42.45
C LYS A 619 -17.96 31.11 40.99
N SER A 620 -18.96 31.97 40.73
CA SER A 620 -19.27 32.46 39.38
C SER A 620 -18.06 33.15 38.73
N THR A 621 -17.26 33.87 39.51
CA THR A 621 -16.03 34.52 39.03
C THR A 621 -14.94 33.49 38.71
N LEU A 622 -14.78 32.45 39.54
CA LEU A 622 -13.84 31.36 39.25
C LEU A 622 -14.19 30.60 37.96
N VAL A 623 -15.49 30.36 37.73
CA VAL A 623 -15.97 29.76 36.48
C VAL A 623 -15.77 30.70 35.30
N GLU A 624 -16.02 32.00 35.46
CA GLU A 624 -15.73 33.01 34.41
C GLU A 624 -14.23 33.03 34.10
N GLU A 625 -13.36 32.94 35.11
CA GLU A 625 -11.91 32.88 34.94
C GLU A 625 -11.46 31.59 34.24
N ALA A 626 -11.95 30.42 34.66
CA ALA A 626 -11.65 29.14 34.01
C ALA A 626 -12.15 29.10 32.56
N SER A 627 -13.35 29.64 32.31
CA SER A 627 -13.91 29.77 30.96
C SER A 627 -13.08 30.72 30.11
N ASN A 628 -12.66 31.87 30.65
CA ASN A 628 -11.78 32.79 29.94
C ASN A 628 -10.36 32.22 29.79
N GLU A 629 -9.88 31.37 30.70
CA GLU A 629 -8.59 30.67 30.58
C GLU A 629 -8.67 29.61 29.48
N LEU A 630 -9.77 28.85 29.39
CA LEU A 630 -10.05 27.92 28.31
C LEU A 630 -10.14 28.66 26.97
N ILE A 631 -10.93 29.72 26.91
CA ILE A 631 -11.04 30.59 25.73
C ILE A 631 -9.66 31.14 25.37
N ASN A 632 -8.89 31.66 26.33
CA ASN A 632 -7.55 32.17 26.06
C ASN A 632 -6.56 31.07 25.68
N MET A 633 -6.67 29.86 26.20
CA MET A 633 -5.84 28.71 25.79
C MET A 633 -6.13 28.33 24.34
N LEU A 634 -7.42 28.25 23.99
CA LEU A 634 -7.89 27.97 22.62
C LEU A 634 -7.62 29.16 21.67
N MET A 635 -7.55 30.39 22.18
CA MET A 635 -7.36 31.62 21.39
C MET A 635 -5.95 32.24 21.46
N GLU A 636 -5.03 31.80 22.30
CA GLU A 636 -3.59 32.14 22.20
C GLU A 636 -2.84 31.13 21.34
N PHE A 637 -3.54 30.10 20.90
CA PHE A 637 -3.31 29.53 19.59
C PHE A 637 -3.55 30.54 18.45
N ASP A 638 -4.33 31.61 18.66
CA ASP A 638 -4.70 32.60 17.63
C ASP A 638 -3.80 33.86 17.59
N HIS A 639 -3.19 34.29 18.71
CA HIS A 639 -2.52 35.61 18.81
C HIS A 639 -1.00 35.63 18.63
N GLY A 640 -0.44 34.61 17.96
CA GLY A 640 0.98 34.58 17.59
C GLY A 640 1.36 35.58 16.50
N GLN A 641 0.49 35.85 15.51
CA GLN A 641 0.78 36.81 14.43
C GLN A 641 -0.49 37.41 13.81
N LYS A 642 -0.88 38.60 14.27
CA LYS A 642 -1.62 39.60 13.48
C LYS A 642 -1.05 40.99 13.78
N GLU A 643 0.15 41.27 13.26
CA GLU A 643 0.46 42.62 12.78
C GLU A 643 0.46 42.58 11.26
N GLU A 644 -0.19 43.59 10.66
CA GLU A 644 -0.51 43.75 9.23
C GLU A 644 -1.66 42.89 8.69
N VAL A 645 -2.90 43.37 8.87
CA VAL A 645 -3.64 44.13 7.83
C VAL A 645 -4.79 44.87 8.54
N LYS A 646 -4.73 46.21 8.55
CA LYS A 646 -5.89 47.07 8.81
C LYS A 646 -6.58 47.34 7.47
N ALA A 647 -7.87 47.04 7.37
CA ALA A 647 -8.91 47.99 6.94
C ALA A 647 -10.25 47.27 6.70
N VAL A 648 -11.29 47.74 7.42
CA VAL A 648 -12.69 47.95 6.95
C VAL A 648 -13.48 46.65 6.69
N GLU A 649 -14.67 46.40 7.25
CA GLU A 649 -15.83 47.28 7.46
C GLU A 649 -16.83 46.66 8.45
N GLU A 650 -17.64 47.53 9.07
CA GLU A 650 -18.84 47.19 9.82
C GLU A 650 -19.89 46.47 8.95
N ILE A 651 -20.78 45.68 9.55
CA ILE A 651 -22.24 45.94 9.60
C ILE A 651 -22.96 44.79 10.34
N SER A 652 -23.91 45.19 11.17
CA SER A 652 -24.89 44.42 11.92
C SER A 652 -25.64 43.34 11.12
N SER A 653 -26.12 42.30 11.80
CA SER A 653 -27.57 42.12 12.09
C SER A 653 -27.88 40.74 12.66
N GLU A 654 -28.97 40.73 13.41
CA GLU A 654 -29.57 39.64 14.17
C GLU A 654 -29.90 38.39 13.32
N SER A 655 -29.93 37.21 13.94
CA SER A 655 -31.21 36.51 14.16
C SER A 655 -31.02 35.15 14.85
N LYS A 656 -32.04 34.82 15.64
CA LYS A 656 -32.23 33.60 16.45
C LYS A 656 -32.48 32.38 15.56
N THR A 657 -32.17 31.19 16.07
CA THR A 657 -33.16 30.10 16.25
C THR A 657 -32.66 29.06 17.24
N ASN A 658 -33.53 28.75 18.21
CA ASN A 658 -33.47 27.59 19.10
C ASN A 658 -33.76 26.31 18.31
N ASP A 659 -33.16 25.18 18.70
CA ASP A 659 -33.91 24.15 19.43
C ASP A 659 -32.95 23.20 20.19
N PRO A 660 -33.36 22.66 21.36
CA PRO A 660 -32.54 21.77 22.19
C PRO A 660 -32.84 20.29 21.92
N PHE A 661 -31.80 19.45 22.02
CA PHE A 661 -31.94 18.01 22.13
C PHE A 661 -31.99 17.62 23.61
N GLU A 662 -32.92 16.73 23.94
CA GLU A 662 -33.04 16.02 25.22
C GLU A 662 -31.75 15.24 25.56
N PRO A 663 -31.58 14.88 26.84
CA PRO A 663 -31.72 13.45 27.10
C PRO A 663 -32.59 13.11 28.30
N GLU A 664 -33.26 11.97 28.14
CA GLU A 664 -33.98 11.19 29.13
C GLU A 664 -33.03 10.73 30.27
N GLY A 665 -33.59 10.69 31.48
CA GLY A 665 -32.93 10.21 32.68
C GLY A 665 -33.93 10.13 33.83
N GLU A 666 -34.63 8.99 33.87
CA GLU A 666 -35.53 8.45 34.88
C GLU A 666 -35.53 9.12 36.27
N SER A 667 -36.66 9.75 36.63
CA SER A 667 -37.02 10.00 38.02
C SER A 667 -37.82 8.81 38.55
N ASP A 668 -37.17 7.91 39.26
CA ASP A 668 -37.86 6.90 40.04
C ASP A 668 -38.43 7.52 41.33
N ALA A 669 -39.71 7.26 41.53
CA ALA A 669 -40.55 7.86 42.54
C ALA A 669 -40.20 7.36 43.96
N LEU A 670 -39.93 8.28 44.88
CA LEU A 670 -40.06 8.02 46.31
C LEU A 670 -41.51 8.32 46.73
N SER A 671 -42.33 7.28 46.69
CA SER A 671 -43.68 7.27 47.25
C SER A 671 -43.64 7.20 48.79
N HIS A 672 -44.44 8.06 49.39
CA HIS A 672 -44.78 8.15 50.80
C HIS A 672 -45.03 6.84 51.58
N GLY A 673 -44.65 6.89 52.86
CA GLY A 673 -45.35 6.26 53.98
C GLY A 673 -44.34 5.77 55.03
N LYS A 674 -44.39 6.11 56.32
CA LYS A 674 -45.48 6.59 57.17
C LYS A 674 -44.87 7.09 58.49
N HIS A 675 -45.45 8.17 59.02
CA HIS A 675 -45.37 8.69 60.40
C HIS A 675 -43.98 9.00 60.98
N SER A 676 -43.55 10.26 60.87
CA SER A 676 -42.70 10.90 61.88
C SER A 676 -43.20 12.32 62.13
N ASP A 677 -43.03 12.77 63.36
CA ASP A 677 -43.59 13.98 63.97
C ASP A 677 -43.62 15.21 63.05
N GLN A 678 -44.80 15.80 62.83
CA GLN A 678 -44.91 17.11 62.20
C GLN A 678 -44.31 18.15 63.14
N GLN A 679 -43.08 18.57 62.83
CA GLN A 679 -42.35 19.54 63.61
C GLN A 679 -42.81 20.97 63.28
N ALA A 680 -43.08 21.75 64.32
CA ALA A 680 -43.56 23.11 64.16
C ALA A 680 -42.43 24.05 63.72
N ILE A 681 -42.62 24.76 62.60
CA ILE A 681 -41.65 25.73 62.07
C ILE A 681 -41.74 27.07 62.82
N PHE A 682 -42.96 27.55 63.05
CA PHE A 682 -43.22 28.84 63.68
C PHE A 682 -43.87 28.68 65.05
N ARG A 683 -43.44 29.50 66.01
CA ARG A 683 -44.12 29.65 67.30
C ARG A 683 -45.17 30.74 67.22
N ALA A 684 -46.40 30.42 67.60
CA ALA A 684 -47.49 31.38 67.74
C ALA A 684 -48.18 31.24 69.11
N ASN A 685 -48.56 32.37 69.68
CA ASN A 685 -49.25 32.46 70.96
C ASN A 685 -50.73 32.80 70.73
N VAL A 686 -51.62 32.26 71.56
CA VAL A 686 -53.04 32.66 71.56
C VAL A 686 -53.25 33.64 72.70
N THR A 687 -53.69 34.86 72.38
CA THR A 687 -53.86 35.95 73.35
C THR A 687 -55.31 36.44 73.39
N LEU A 688 -55.78 36.80 74.58
CA LEU A 688 -57.13 37.33 74.78
C LEU A 688 -57.09 38.85 74.67
N SER A 689 -57.67 39.39 73.60
CA SER A 689 -57.86 40.83 73.36
C SER A 689 -59.37 41.13 73.37
N ILE A 690 -59.91 41.38 74.57
CA ILE A 690 -61.36 41.42 74.83
C ILE A 690 -62.10 42.30 73.81
N PRO A 691 -63.16 41.80 73.14
CA PRO A 691 -63.84 40.53 73.39
C PRO A 691 -63.29 39.32 72.60
N ASN A 692 -62.23 39.48 71.80
CA ASN A 692 -61.77 38.52 70.81
C ASN A 692 -60.53 37.73 71.27
N ILE A 693 -60.42 36.47 70.84
CA ILE A 693 -59.20 35.68 71.00
C ILE A 693 -58.44 35.74 69.68
N VAL A 694 -57.20 36.18 69.73
CA VAL A 694 -56.36 36.42 68.55
C VAL A 694 -55.05 35.64 68.65
N MET A 695 -54.62 35.10 67.53
CA MET A 695 -53.29 34.50 67.36
C MET A 695 -52.26 35.62 67.15
N VAL A 696 -51.13 35.55 67.87
CA VAL A 696 -50.01 36.48 67.79
C VAL A 696 -48.72 35.69 67.57
N PRO A 697 -47.99 35.86 66.45
CA PRO A 697 -48.32 36.73 65.32
C PRO A 697 -49.59 36.27 64.58
N ALA A 698 -50.28 37.22 63.93
CA ALA A 698 -51.47 36.90 63.12
C ALA A 698 -51.08 36.00 61.94
N LEU A 699 -52.04 35.24 61.38
CA LEU A 699 -51.76 34.36 60.24
C LEU A 699 -51.21 35.13 59.03
N GLU A 700 -51.74 36.34 58.82
CA GLU A 700 -51.28 37.29 57.82
C GLU A 700 -49.82 37.73 58.07
N GLU A 701 -49.40 37.87 59.33
CA GLU A 701 -48.00 38.20 59.69
C GLU A 701 -47.06 37.02 59.44
N VAL A 702 -47.51 35.78 59.69
CA VAL A 702 -46.74 34.55 59.35
C VAL A 702 -46.58 34.40 57.84
N GLN A 703 -47.65 34.61 57.07
CA GLN A 703 -47.60 34.63 55.60
C GLN A 703 -46.67 35.74 55.09
N GLN A 704 -46.71 36.93 55.71
CA GLN A 704 -45.84 38.04 55.35
C GLN A 704 -44.37 37.75 55.67
N ALA A 705 -44.08 37.08 56.78
CA ALA A 705 -42.73 36.64 57.13
C ALA A 705 -42.19 35.63 56.11
N LEU A 706 -43.02 34.66 55.70
CA LEU A 706 -42.67 33.72 54.62
C LEU A 706 -42.41 34.46 53.30
N ASN A 707 -43.27 35.42 52.93
CA ASN A 707 -43.07 36.24 51.73
C ASN A 707 -41.74 37.01 51.77
N ARG A 708 -41.38 37.59 52.91
CA ARG A 708 -40.10 38.29 53.09
C ARG A 708 -38.90 37.34 52.99
N ALA A 709 -39.01 36.12 53.52
CA ALA A 709 -37.95 35.11 53.39
C ALA A 709 -37.77 34.66 51.94
N VAL A 710 -38.88 34.42 51.21
CA VAL A 710 -38.87 34.10 49.77
C VAL A 710 -38.26 35.24 48.96
N GLU A 711 -38.60 36.50 49.28
CA GLU A 711 -38.00 37.67 48.63
C GLU A 711 -36.49 37.77 48.87
N CYS A 712 -36.01 37.42 50.08
CA CYS A 712 -34.58 37.34 50.39
C CYS A 712 -33.88 36.27 49.52
N VAL A 713 -34.47 35.07 49.41
CA VAL A 713 -33.93 33.96 48.61
C VAL A 713 -33.84 34.33 47.13
N VAL A 714 -34.90 34.87 46.54
CA VAL A 714 -34.89 35.31 45.12
C VAL A 714 -33.88 36.45 44.93
N SER A 715 -33.75 37.34 45.92
CA SER A 715 -32.82 38.48 45.89
C SER A 715 -31.34 38.09 45.98
N VAL A 716 -30.97 36.86 46.35
CA VAL A 716 -29.56 36.37 46.34
C VAL A 716 -28.91 36.60 44.99
N SER A 717 -29.67 36.39 43.91
CA SER A 717 -29.21 36.60 42.53
C SER A 717 -28.87 38.06 42.18
N LYS A 718 -29.27 39.05 43.01
CA LYS A 718 -28.82 40.45 42.88
C LYS A 718 -27.34 40.62 43.22
N GLY A 719 -26.79 39.73 44.05
CA GLY A 719 -25.39 39.75 44.46
C GLY A 719 -24.46 38.97 43.54
N VAL A 720 -24.99 38.23 42.56
CA VAL A 720 -24.19 37.48 41.58
C VAL A 720 -24.05 38.30 40.30
N GLY A 721 -22.82 38.71 40.00
CA GLY A 721 -22.50 39.50 38.81
C GLY A 721 -22.71 38.71 37.51
N GLN A 722 -23.27 39.37 36.49
CA GLN A 722 -23.27 38.83 35.13
C GLN A 722 -21.88 38.94 34.51
N TRP A 723 -21.50 37.91 33.76
CA TRP A 723 -20.23 37.90 33.05
C TRP A 723 -20.17 39.01 32.00
N SER A 724 -18.97 39.47 31.72
CA SER A 724 -18.75 40.48 30.69
C SER A 724 -18.93 39.87 29.29
N LYS A 725 -19.52 40.64 28.36
CA LYS A 725 -19.58 40.28 26.93
C LYS A 725 -18.24 40.48 26.22
N GLU A 726 -17.32 41.19 26.86
CA GLU A 726 -15.98 41.49 26.34
C GLU A 726 -14.96 40.51 26.91
N ARG A 727 -14.06 40.01 26.07
CA ARG A 727 -13.01 39.06 26.46
C ARG A 727 -12.05 39.67 27.48
N ILE A 728 -11.70 38.90 28.50
CA ILE A 728 -10.67 39.29 29.47
C ILE A 728 -9.31 38.76 29.00
N SER A 729 -8.37 39.66 28.70
CA SER A 729 -7.01 39.28 28.27
C SER A 729 -6.21 38.67 29.43
N LYS A 730 -5.22 37.83 29.12
CA LYS A 730 -4.31 37.23 30.11
C LYS A 730 -3.66 38.26 31.05
N ARG A 731 -3.24 39.41 30.51
CA ARG A 731 -2.63 40.49 31.30
C ARG A 731 -3.59 41.03 32.35
N LYS A 732 -4.84 41.29 31.94
CA LYS A 732 -5.91 41.78 32.81
C LYS A 732 -6.34 40.72 33.84
N MET A 733 -6.30 39.44 33.46
CA MET A 733 -6.56 38.31 34.36
C MET A 733 -5.46 38.19 35.43
N ASN A 734 -4.19 38.32 35.06
CA ASN A 734 -3.08 38.33 36.01
C ASN A 734 -3.14 39.53 36.96
N GLU A 735 -3.52 40.72 36.46
CA GLU A 735 -3.75 41.90 37.29
C GLU A 735 -4.89 41.67 38.29
N ARG A 736 -5.99 41.01 37.88
CA ARG A 736 -7.09 40.63 38.79
C ARG A 736 -6.65 39.62 39.86
N ARG A 737 -5.91 38.58 39.48
CA ARG A 737 -5.36 37.59 40.43
C ARG A 737 -4.42 38.24 41.45
N MET A 738 -3.56 39.16 40.99
CA MET A 738 -2.65 39.92 41.87
C MET A 738 -3.38 40.91 42.78
N ALA A 739 -4.52 41.46 42.35
CA ALA A 739 -5.35 42.32 43.17
C ALA A 739 -6.11 41.53 44.25
N ALA A 740 -6.61 40.33 43.93
CA ALA A 740 -7.28 39.44 44.89
C ALA A 740 -6.30 38.97 45.99
N LEU A 741 -5.07 38.60 45.62
CA LEU A 741 -4.02 38.21 46.56
C LEU A 741 -3.60 39.34 47.52
N LYS A 742 -3.72 40.61 47.10
CA LYS A 742 -3.43 41.77 47.96
C LYS A 742 -4.55 42.07 48.96
N GLN A 743 -5.80 41.72 48.65
CA GLN A 743 -6.92 41.85 49.59
C GLN A 743 -6.83 40.82 50.72
N ASP A 744 -6.51 39.56 50.39
CA ASP A 744 -6.34 38.50 51.41
C ASP A 744 -5.15 38.75 52.35
N SER A 745 -4.09 39.43 51.90
CA SER A 745 -2.94 39.77 52.76
C SER A 745 -3.19 40.91 53.76
N SER A 746 -4.33 41.60 53.70
CA SER A 746 -4.60 42.78 54.53
C SER A 746 -5.41 42.50 55.81
N GLU A 747 -5.86 41.26 56.03
CA GLU A 747 -6.60 40.86 57.23
C GLU A 747 -5.76 40.11 58.29
N SER A 748 -4.46 39.95 58.09
CA SER A 748 -3.58 39.32 59.09
C SER A 748 -2.24 40.06 59.19
N GLU A 749 -1.96 40.58 60.39
CA GLU A 749 -0.75 41.31 60.85
C GLU A 749 -0.79 42.85 60.77
N SER A 750 -1.12 43.51 61.89
CA SER A 750 -0.09 44.25 62.65
C SER A 750 -0.66 44.80 63.97
N ASP A 751 -0.17 44.25 65.08
CA ASP A 751 -0.12 44.92 66.37
C ASP A 751 1.25 45.60 66.52
N ASP A 752 1.25 46.68 67.30
CA ASP A 752 2.36 47.38 67.95
C ASP A 752 3.22 48.43 67.19
N GLY A 753 2.90 49.71 67.47
CA GLY A 753 3.77 50.61 68.23
C GLY A 753 4.98 51.28 67.56
N ALA A 754 4.85 52.56 67.19
CA ALA A 754 5.67 53.67 67.73
C ALA A 754 5.55 55.00 66.93
N THR A 755 4.93 55.99 67.58
CA THR A 755 5.34 57.41 67.72
C THR A 755 5.71 58.25 66.48
N THR A 756 4.94 59.31 66.17
CA THR A 756 5.27 60.71 66.56
C THR A 756 4.26 61.78 66.06
N HIS A 757 3.74 62.52 67.04
CA HIS A 757 3.40 63.96 67.07
C HIS A 757 2.28 64.63 66.23
N ARG A 758 1.26 65.07 67.00
CA ARG A 758 0.52 66.37 67.01
C ARG A 758 -0.33 66.71 65.78
N SER A 759 -1.59 67.19 65.87
CA SER A 759 -2.25 68.01 66.90
C SER A 759 -3.78 68.03 66.74
N MET A 760 -4.49 67.61 67.79
CA MET A 760 -5.62 68.28 68.46
C MET A 760 -6.54 69.26 67.72
N THR A 761 -7.85 68.93 67.75
CA THR A 761 -9.05 69.68 68.18
C THR A 761 -10.24 69.03 67.44
N ASP A 762 -11.39 68.67 68.00
CA ASP A 762 -12.03 68.91 69.29
C ASP A 762 -13.02 67.76 69.53
N GLY A 763 -13.24 67.39 70.79
CA GLY A 763 -14.10 66.28 71.17
C GLY A 763 -15.57 66.69 71.33
N SER A 764 -16.49 65.77 71.04
CA SER A 764 -17.73 65.65 71.80
C SER A 764 -18.21 64.21 71.77
N SER A 765 -18.68 63.77 72.93
CA SER A 765 -19.09 62.42 73.29
C SER A 765 -20.42 62.00 72.66
N SER A 766 -20.60 60.67 72.69
CA SER A 766 -21.83 59.87 72.56
C SER A 766 -22.46 59.80 71.17
N ASP A 767 -22.48 58.59 70.61
CA ASP A 767 -23.77 57.88 70.49
C ASP A 767 -23.57 56.36 70.31
N ILE A 768 -24.18 55.64 71.24
CA ILE A 768 -24.54 54.23 71.14
C ILE A 768 -25.75 54.17 70.20
N SER A 769 -25.55 53.89 68.91
CA SER A 769 -26.57 53.31 68.01
C SER A 769 -26.12 53.30 66.55
N ALA A 770 -25.90 52.12 65.97
CA ALA A 770 -26.32 51.79 64.60
C ALA A 770 -25.91 50.33 64.26
N SER A 771 -26.76 49.36 64.60
CA SER A 771 -26.82 48.11 63.84
C SER A 771 -27.39 48.44 62.47
N VAL A 772 -26.52 48.74 61.52
CA VAL A 772 -26.89 48.92 60.12
C VAL A 772 -27.34 47.58 59.57
N ILE A 773 -28.57 47.54 59.06
CA ILE A 773 -29.15 46.41 58.33
C ILE A 773 -28.25 46.15 57.12
N GLN A 774 -27.45 45.08 57.17
CA GLN A 774 -26.60 44.68 56.05
C GLN A 774 -27.51 44.14 54.94
N ALA A 775 -27.60 44.84 53.81
CA ALA A 775 -28.40 44.41 52.66
C ALA A 775 -27.64 43.36 51.84
N ILE A 776 -28.37 42.54 51.07
CA ILE A 776 -27.76 41.63 50.09
C ILE A 776 -26.86 42.46 49.15
N PRO A 777 -25.59 42.07 48.94
CA PRO A 777 -24.68 42.77 48.04
C PRO A 777 -25.33 42.97 46.68
N PHE A 778 -25.15 44.14 46.07
CA PHE A 778 -25.77 44.47 44.79
C PHE A 778 -24.71 44.60 43.70
N GLN A 779 -24.85 43.81 42.64
CA GLN A 779 -24.00 43.89 41.45
C GLN A 779 -24.73 44.69 40.35
N ALA A 780 -24.03 45.63 39.71
CA ALA A 780 -24.62 46.54 38.71
C ALA A 780 -25.24 45.81 37.50
N ARG A 781 -24.66 44.67 37.11
CA ARG A 781 -25.28 43.69 36.21
C ARG A 781 -25.38 42.38 36.94
N ASN A 782 -26.58 41.84 37.10
CA ASN A 782 -26.82 40.66 37.93
C ASN A 782 -27.89 39.74 37.32
N TYR A 783 -27.98 38.50 37.79
CA TYR A 783 -28.91 37.51 37.25
C TYR A 783 -30.34 37.64 37.78
N TYR A 784 -30.63 38.63 38.63
CA TYR A 784 -31.93 38.77 39.30
C TYR A 784 -33.10 38.84 38.35
N LYS A 785 -32.98 39.58 37.24
CA LYS A 785 -34.07 39.68 36.26
C LYS A 785 -34.40 38.31 35.66
N SER A 786 -33.38 37.58 35.22
CA SER A 786 -33.54 36.25 34.61
C SER A 786 -34.09 35.21 35.58
N VAL A 787 -33.68 35.28 36.86
CA VAL A 787 -34.13 34.36 37.91
C VAL A 787 -35.54 34.70 38.38
N SER A 788 -35.83 35.97 38.69
CA SER A 788 -37.15 36.39 39.20
C SER A 788 -38.27 36.33 38.16
N GLU A 789 -37.95 36.48 36.87
CA GLU A 789 -38.92 36.36 35.76
C GLU A 789 -39.06 34.91 35.24
N ASN A 790 -38.28 33.95 35.75
CA ASN A 790 -38.39 32.55 35.34
C ASN A 790 -39.78 31.99 35.72
N LYS A 791 -40.49 31.41 34.75
CA LYS A 791 -41.88 30.93 34.93
C LYS A 791 -42.04 29.95 36.08
N GLU A 792 -41.09 29.03 36.29
CA GLU A 792 -41.16 28.04 37.36
C GLU A 792 -40.89 28.67 38.72
N ILE A 793 -39.95 29.61 38.82
CA ILE A 793 -39.69 30.37 40.04
C ILE A 793 -40.91 31.21 40.42
N VAL A 794 -41.52 31.92 39.46
CA VAL A 794 -42.73 32.71 39.69
C VAL A 794 -43.89 31.83 40.19
N LYS A 795 -44.09 30.64 39.62
CA LYS A 795 -45.10 29.68 40.09
C LYS A 795 -44.84 29.27 41.54
N LEU A 796 -43.61 28.89 41.89
CA LEU A 796 -43.25 28.49 43.26
C LEU A 796 -43.43 29.63 44.27
N VAL A 797 -43.02 30.85 43.91
CA VAL A 797 -43.24 32.05 44.73
C VAL A 797 -44.74 32.29 44.93
N SER A 798 -45.56 32.13 43.89
CA SER A 798 -47.03 32.26 43.99
C SER A 798 -47.65 31.22 44.92
N VAL A 799 -47.17 29.97 44.88
CA VAL A 799 -47.62 28.92 45.80
C VAL A 799 -47.27 29.30 47.23
N LEU A 800 -46.01 29.63 47.51
CA LEU A 800 -45.54 30.02 48.84
C LEU A 800 -46.27 31.25 49.39
N SER A 801 -46.71 32.17 48.53
CA SER A 801 -47.45 33.37 48.93
C SER A 801 -48.87 33.11 49.43
N THR A 802 -49.40 31.90 49.20
CA THR A 802 -50.75 31.49 49.62
C THR A 802 -50.76 30.29 50.58
N SER A 803 -49.63 29.62 50.79
CA SER A 803 -49.51 28.39 51.59
C SER A 803 -49.96 28.51 53.04
N ILE A 804 -49.78 29.67 53.68
CA ILE A 804 -50.21 29.90 55.06
C ILE A 804 -51.66 30.40 55.08
N SER A 805 -52.07 31.15 54.07
CA SER A 805 -53.45 31.67 53.97
C SER A 805 -54.48 30.56 53.78
N SER A 806 -54.11 29.43 53.16
CA SER A 806 -55.01 28.28 53.00
C SER A 806 -55.39 27.61 54.31
N THR A 807 -54.60 27.76 55.39
CA THR A 807 -54.91 27.16 56.71
C THR A 807 -55.80 28.05 57.56
N LYS A 808 -56.20 29.23 57.07
CA LYS A 808 -57.01 30.22 57.80
C LYS A 808 -58.28 29.63 58.41
N LYS A 809 -59.03 28.85 57.64
CA LYS A 809 -60.27 28.22 58.11
C LYS A 809 -60.03 27.22 59.25
N GLU A 810 -58.92 26.49 59.21
CA GLU A 810 -58.54 25.53 60.25
C GLU A 810 -58.13 26.24 61.54
N VAL A 811 -57.34 27.32 61.42
CA VAL A 811 -56.94 28.18 62.54
C VAL A 811 -58.15 28.87 63.16
N GLU A 812 -59.07 29.43 62.36
CA GLU A 812 -60.31 30.04 62.83
C GLU A 812 -61.20 29.01 63.57
N THR A 813 -61.29 27.79 63.04
CA THR A 813 -62.02 26.69 63.70
C THR A 813 -61.36 26.29 65.04
N ALA A 814 -60.03 26.31 65.11
CA ALA A 814 -59.29 26.05 66.34
C ALA A 814 -59.47 27.17 67.38
N LEU A 815 -59.48 28.44 66.94
CA LEU A 815 -59.73 29.61 67.78
C LEU A 815 -61.18 29.64 68.29
N ASP A 816 -62.16 29.22 67.48
CA ASP A 816 -63.56 29.13 67.89
C ASP A 816 -63.79 28.12 69.02
N ARG A 817 -62.93 27.10 69.19
CA ARG A 817 -63.01 26.21 70.38
C ARG A 817 -62.95 26.97 71.69
N PHE A 818 -62.29 28.14 71.71
CA PHE A 818 -62.21 28.98 72.89
C PHE A 818 -63.45 29.89 73.10
N SER A 819 -64.38 29.98 72.15
CA SER A 819 -65.64 30.73 72.31
C SER A 819 -66.54 30.17 73.41
N ARG A 820 -66.34 28.91 73.83
CA ARG A 820 -66.98 28.32 75.03
C ARG A 820 -66.65 29.08 76.32
N TYR A 821 -65.49 29.72 76.37
CA TYR A 821 -65.03 30.52 77.52
C TYR A 821 -65.44 31.99 77.43
N HIS A 822 -66.22 32.39 76.41
CA HIS A 822 -66.64 33.77 76.16
C HIS A 822 -67.38 34.43 77.34
N HIS A 823 -67.99 33.62 78.23
CA HIS A 823 -68.61 34.09 79.47
C HIS A 823 -67.62 34.69 80.48
N ILE A 824 -66.32 34.36 80.40
CA ILE A 824 -65.27 34.84 81.32
C ILE A 824 -64.93 36.32 81.08
N TRP A 825 -65.12 36.85 79.86
CA TRP A 825 -64.64 38.20 79.48
C TRP A 825 -65.68 39.12 78.82
N ARG A 826 -66.92 38.68 78.55
CA ARG A 826 -67.99 39.54 77.97
C ARG A 826 -68.97 40.11 79.00
N LYS A 827 -68.95 39.60 80.23
CA LYS A 827 -69.74 40.15 81.33
C LYS A 827 -68.92 41.18 82.07
N ASP A 828 -69.60 42.24 82.52
CA ASP A 828 -69.05 43.22 83.44
C ASP A 828 -68.24 42.51 84.51
N ARG A 829 -66.99 42.93 84.71
CA ARG A 829 -65.98 42.21 85.53
C ARG A 829 -66.50 42.01 86.96
N GLU A 830 -67.45 42.84 87.38
CA GLU A 830 -68.14 42.84 88.67
C GLU A 830 -69.23 41.77 88.79
N ASP A 831 -70.04 41.48 87.76
CA ASP A 831 -71.18 40.55 87.86
C ASP A 831 -70.76 39.07 87.77
N SER A 832 -69.65 38.78 87.10
CA SER A 832 -69.10 37.41 87.04
C SER A 832 -68.29 37.05 88.29
N MET A 833 -67.58 38.00 88.90
CA MET A 833 -66.96 37.79 90.21
C MET A 833 -68.03 37.55 91.28
N GLN A 834 -69.13 38.32 91.28
CA GLN A 834 -70.20 38.12 92.26
C GLN A 834 -70.88 36.74 92.14
N ARG A 835 -71.06 36.18 90.94
CA ARG A 835 -71.63 34.83 90.80
C ARG A 835 -70.66 33.70 91.14
N TYR A 836 -69.36 33.89 90.97
CA TYR A 836 -68.35 32.89 91.37
C TYR A 836 -68.19 32.80 92.89
N PHE A 837 -68.47 33.88 93.63
CA PHE A 837 -68.45 33.88 95.09
C PHE A 837 -69.76 33.41 95.76
N TRP A 838 -70.87 33.27 95.01
CA TRP A 838 -72.19 32.94 95.57
C TRP A 838 -72.78 31.57 95.15
N ILE A 839 -72.03 30.74 94.41
CA ILE A 839 -72.23 29.28 94.43
C ILE A 839 -71.17 28.72 95.39
N LYS A 840 -71.55 28.85 96.66
CA LYS A 840 -70.85 28.38 97.86
C LYS A 840 -71.18 26.91 98.08
N ASP A 841 -70.26 26.23 98.75
CA ASP A 841 -70.49 25.04 99.59
C ASP A 841 -70.99 23.74 98.91
#